data_AF-A0A6G1LF07-F1
#
_entry.id   AF-A0A6G1LF07-F1
#
_cell.length_a   1.000
_cell.length_b   1.000
_cell.length_c   1.000
_cell.angle_alpha   90.00
_cell.angle_beta   90.00
_cell.angle_gamma   90.00
#
_symmetry.space_group_name_H-M   'P 1'
#
loop_
_entity.id
_entity.type
_entity.pdbx_description
1 polymer ?
#
loop_
_entity_poly.entity_id
_entity_poly.type
_entity_poly.pdbx_seq_one_letter_code
_entity_poly.pdbx_strand_id
1 'polypeptide(L)'
;MAEQVYERILEHVQSLAQEPAAPNKVRLFEEAELVLPNYLQGSQELLDKRVLLMRHLATDVQDFRRADRTPSVNLLIRLFDGWTWQQVSEFGTGNVPYKDGLGVGTEAGEMAPFNRLMICLLEKATASASDAAHAAGMLETMQALVRLWLCTHDTGVATSASNLLLNLLEVDKVMPNEGSRSSDWRARPTGQGLVWKRIFGDRNVYNVFFETCDLGGKCDLSKNQKTIAQARLLEWLPKVGAMNWTAITCSHHPEVENKYGVKGGLLDFAALKMVDFKDDVLMHRCLIDFCSNVLFSTRPMDTHSMLQQDSVGLQYLIMHGLHARTAAIYLQLPGARQDQMDSMFLYGPAAHYLATYAASYPDHFLASQMPQQVLNRLQLVLDMSPSKWAHSDSPKHDLHLLSSVPRKSLFPARSGATSNPLLLLPSSSTNSDVLNTLACIFRGPERRAVTFPPPQTATADAQQHRDAEEAAAARALYYHYLANNPRFWLDITTHADTVALKDLALAALNCLTSVIIANWASTTETTDVFDLPCSIACADSGHIAILTPPALEYTLPYLFSPPKTFANLVGGRGDAESSVFKVANAKYDALRTLYSKLETQVEQTPGQGYEDILATIGRKLAEGPLSRDGEIGGRIGTLEL
;
A
#
# COMPACT_ATOMS: atom_id res chain seq x y z
N MET A 1 29.98 32.37 10.84
CA MET A 1 29.50 31.11 11.45
C MET A 1 29.83 29.91 10.57
N ALA A 2 29.27 29.79 9.35
CA ALA A 2 29.54 28.65 8.45
C ALA A 2 31.02 28.46 8.06
N GLU A 3 31.73 29.55 7.73
CA GLU A 3 33.18 29.51 7.43
C GLU A 3 34.01 28.97 8.61
N GLN A 4 33.68 29.37 9.84
CA GLN A 4 34.35 28.88 11.05
C GLN A 4 34.08 27.40 11.30
N VAL A 5 32.87 26.91 10.96
CA VAL A 5 32.54 25.48 11.02
C VAL A 5 33.35 24.71 10.00
N TYR A 6 33.51 25.25 8.77
CA TYR A 6 34.33 24.67 7.72
C TYR A 6 35.80 24.53 8.14
N GLU A 7 36.41 25.59 8.67
CA GLU A 7 37.80 25.55 9.13
C GLU A 7 37.99 24.52 10.25
N ARG A 8 37.11 24.54 11.26
CA ARG A 8 37.16 23.60 12.40
C ARG A 8 36.99 22.15 11.98
N ILE A 9 36.08 21.84 11.04
CA ILE A 9 35.90 20.46 10.57
C ILE A 9 37.07 20.02 9.70
N LEU A 10 37.59 20.89 8.84
CA LEU A 10 38.73 20.58 7.99
C LEU A 10 39.97 20.27 8.82
N GLU A 11 40.29 21.12 9.79
CA GLU A 11 41.38 20.89 10.75
C GLU A 11 41.17 19.58 11.52
N HIS A 12 39.94 19.30 11.97
CA HIS A 12 39.65 18.07 12.68
C HIS A 12 39.88 16.84 11.80
N VAL A 13 39.34 16.80 10.58
CA VAL A 13 39.54 15.66 9.65
C VAL A 13 41.01 15.48 9.29
N GLN A 14 41.75 16.57 9.08
CA GLN A 14 43.20 16.50 8.86
C GLN A 14 43.96 15.97 10.07
N SER A 15 43.57 16.35 11.29
CA SER A 15 44.15 15.80 12.52
C SER A 15 43.87 14.31 12.69
N LEU A 16 42.68 13.85 12.28
CA LEU A 16 42.29 12.43 12.34
C LEU A 16 43.13 11.55 11.41
N ALA A 17 43.60 12.10 10.28
CA ALA A 17 44.53 11.40 9.40
C ALA A 17 45.91 11.18 10.05
N GLN A 18 46.33 12.07 10.95
CA GLN A 18 47.58 11.95 11.70
C GLN A 18 47.43 11.09 12.97
N GLU A 19 46.29 11.19 13.65
CA GLU A 19 45.95 10.46 14.87
C GLU A 19 44.64 9.64 14.71
N PRO A 20 44.69 8.45 14.10
CA PRO A 20 43.49 7.67 13.78
C PRO A 20 42.69 7.22 15.01
N ALA A 21 43.35 7.08 16.16
CA ALA A 21 42.75 6.66 17.42
C ALA A 21 41.95 7.77 18.12
N ALA A 22 42.03 9.02 17.66
CA ALA A 22 41.29 10.12 18.26
C ALA A 22 39.77 9.99 18.02
N PRO A 23 38.92 10.20 19.04
CA PRO A 23 37.47 10.09 18.89
C PRO A 23 36.90 11.24 18.04
N ASN A 24 35.84 10.95 17.28
CA ASN A 24 35.14 11.96 16.48
C ASN A 24 34.44 12.98 17.38
N LYS A 25 34.58 14.27 17.05
CA LYS A 25 33.81 15.35 17.69
C LYS A 25 32.38 15.36 17.12
N VAL A 26 31.52 14.46 17.60
CA VAL A 26 30.16 14.23 17.07
C VAL A 26 29.37 15.53 16.85
N ARG A 27 29.32 16.42 17.85
CA ARG A 27 28.62 17.72 17.73
C ARG A 27 29.12 18.61 16.60
N LEU A 28 30.41 18.55 16.28
CA LEU A 28 31.00 19.32 15.19
C LEU A 28 30.56 18.77 13.84
N PHE A 29 30.47 17.44 13.70
CA PHE A 29 29.93 16.81 12.49
C PHE A 29 28.44 17.11 12.31
N GLU A 30 27.64 17.06 13.38
CA GLU A 30 26.21 17.42 13.33
C GLU A 30 26.00 18.89 12.91
N GLU A 31 26.79 19.82 13.46
CA GLU A 31 26.78 21.23 13.07
C GLU A 31 27.20 21.41 11.61
N ALA A 32 28.24 20.68 11.18
CA ALA A 32 28.74 20.70 9.81
C ALA A 32 27.71 20.15 8.80
N GLU A 33 27.03 19.06 9.12
CA GLU A 33 25.98 18.45 8.30
C GLU A 33 24.81 19.41 8.05
N LEU A 34 24.46 20.23 9.04
CA LEU A 34 23.34 21.18 8.93
C LEU A 34 23.71 22.42 8.10
N VAL A 35 24.94 22.92 8.25
CA VAL A 35 25.32 24.25 7.76
C VAL A 35 26.10 24.19 6.45
N LEU A 36 27.03 23.25 6.30
CA LEU A 36 27.99 23.24 5.20
C LEU A 36 27.39 22.90 3.82
N PRO A 37 26.43 21.98 3.67
CA PRO A 37 25.88 21.64 2.36
C PRO A 37 25.28 22.84 1.64
N ASN A 38 24.62 23.74 2.35
CA ASN A 38 24.03 24.96 1.78
C ASN A 38 25.05 26.09 1.64
N TYR A 39 25.99 26.20 2.58
CA TYR A 39 27.02 27.22 2.55
C TYR A 39 28.01 27.04 1.39
N LEU A 40 28.41 25.79 1.13
CA LEU A 40 29.41 25.43 0.11
C LEU A 40 28.80 25.30 -1.30
N GLN A 41 27.69 25.98 -1.57
CA GLN A 41 27.06 26.08 -2.89
C GLN A 41 27.31 27.46 -3.50
N GLY A 42 27.48 27.53 -4.82
CA GLY A 42 27.55 28.79 -5.55
C GLY A 42 28.91 29.08 -6.18
N SER A 43 29.72 29.94 -5.54
CA SER A 43 30.98 30.44 -6.14
C SER A 43 32.03 29.35 -6.32
N GLN A 44 32.90 29.51 -7.32
CA GLN A 44 33.95 28.52 -7.61
C GLN A 44 34.86 28.26 -6.40
N GLU A 45 35.21 29.29 -5.63
CA GLU A 45 36.03 29.15 -4.42
C GLU A 45 35.36 28.27 -3.34
N LEU A 46 34.04 28.39 -3.18
CA LEU A 46 33.28 27.58 -2.22
C LEU A 46 33.13 26.14 -2.71
N LEU A 47 33.01 25.94 -4.03
CA LEU A 47 33.04 24.61 -4.63
C LEU A 47 34.41 23.95 -4.46
N ASP A 48 35.51 24.69 -4.62
CA ASP A 48 36.86 24.18 -4.43
C ASP A 48 37.08 23.76 -2.96
N LYS A 49 36.60 24.57 -2.01
CA LYS A 49 36.55 24.22 -0.57
C LYS A 49 35.73 22.96 -0.30
N ARG A 50 34.56 22.83 -0.94
CA ARG A 50 33.71 21.63 -0.85
C ARG A 50 34.48 20.38 -1.29
N VAL A 51 35.10 20.43 -2.47
CA VAL A 51 35.87 19.32 -3.03
C VAL A 51 37.07 18.97 -2.13
N LEU A 52 37.77 19.98 -1.60
CA LEU A 52 38.88 19.76 -0.68
C LEU A 52 38.45 19.01 0.58
N LEU A 53 37.38 19.47 1.23
CA LEU A 53 36.83 18.80 2.42
C LEU A 53 36.37 17.38 2.10
N MET A 54 35.68 17.18 0.98
CA MET A 54 35.23 15.85 0.55
C MET A 54 36.41 14.91 0.29
N ARG A 55 37.54 15.37 -0.27
CA ARG A 55 38.74 14.55 -0.45
C ARG A 55 39.32 14.09 0.88
N HIS A 56 39.42 14.99 1.86
CA HIS A 56 39.90 14.64 3.20
C HIS A 56 38.96 13.65 3.89
N LEU A 57 37.63 13.84 3.79
CA LEU A 57 36.64 12.90 4.30
C LEU A 57 36.73 11.54 3.61
N ALA A 58 36.93 11.50 2.29
CA ALA A 58 37.08 10.26 1.55
C ALA A 58 38.34 9.48 1.96
N THR A 59 39.45 10.20 2.23
CA THR A 59 40.67 9.58 2.78
C THR A 59 40.45 9.05 4.20
N ASP A 60 39.78 9.81 5.06
CA ASP A 60 39.43 9.37 6.43
C ASP A 60 38.55 8.11 6.42
N VAL A 61 37.56 8.07 5.53
CA VAL A 61 36.65 6.93 5.37
C VAL A 61 37.40 5.68 4.90
N GLN A 62 38.47 5.80 4.10
CA GLN A 62 39.29 4.67 3.66
C GLN A 62 40.32 4.19 4.71
N ASP A 63 40.53 4.90 5.82
CA ASP A 63 41.49 4.49 6.85
C ASP A 63 40.90 3.41 7.77
N PHE A 64 41.32 2.16 7.53
CA PHE A 64 40.89 0.98 8.30
C PHE A 64 41.26 1.03 9.79
N ARG A 65 42.17 1.93 10.20
CA ARG A 65 42.55 2.11 11.62
C ARG A 65 41.48 2.84 12.44
N ARG A 66 40.45 3.39 11.79
CA ARG A 66 39.38 4.18 12.41
C ARG A 66 38.27 3.28 12.96
N ALA A 67 37.89 3.52 14.21
CA ALA A 67 36.85 2.75 14.92
C ALA A 67 35.42 3.15 14.52
N ASP A 68 35.14 4.44 14.32
CA ASP A 68 33.84 4.94 13.85
C ASP A 68 34.02 5.89 12.67
N ARG A 69 33.38 5.55 11.55
CA ARG A 69 33.47 6.28 10.27
C ARG A 69 32.14 6.92 9.89
N THR A 70 31.11 6.71 10.71
CA THR A 70 29.72 7.14 10.45
C THR A 70 29.61 8.66 10.29
N PRO A 71 30.23 9.51 11.16
CA PRO A 71 30.12 10.96 11.02
C PRO A 71 30.72 11.49 9.72
N SER A 72 31.87 10.95 9.31
CA SER A 72 32.53 11.32 8.05
C SER A 72 31.71 10.91 6.84
N VAL A 73 31.11 9.72 6.87
CA VAL A 73 30.21 9.24 5.83
C VAL A 73 28.95 10.10 5.71
N ASN A 74 28.29 10.41 6.82
CA ASN A 74 27.05 11.20 6.82
C ASN A 74 27.29 12.60 6.26
N LEU A 75 28.36 13.27 6.70
CA LEU A 75 28.76 14.56 6.16
C LEU A 75 29.10 14.45 4.66
N LEU A 76 29.81 13.40 4.25
CA LEU A 76 30.14 13.19 2.83
C LEU A 76 28.87 13.01 1.97
N ILE A 77 27.90 12.22 2.43
CA ILE A 77 26.58 12.06 1.77
C ILE A 77 25.93 13.43 1.57
N ARG A 78 25.86 14.25 2.63
CA ARG A 78 25.30 15.61 2.56
C ARG A 78 26.09 16.52 1.62
N LEU A 79 27.40 16.39 1.58
CA LEU A 79 28.26 17.13 0.65
C LEU A 79 28.18 16.62 -0.79
N PHE A 80 27.50 15.50 -1.08
CA PHE A 80 27.14 15.09 -2.44
C PHE A 80 25.72 15.52 -2.83
N ASP A 81 24.96 16.19 -1.96
CA ASP A 81 23.63 16.68 -2.31
C ASP A 81 23.70 17.72 -3.44
N GLY A 82 22.85 17.54 -4.46
CA GLY A 82 22.81 18.36 -5.67
C GLY A 82 23.87 18.04 -6.73
N TRP A 83 24.76 17.07 -6.51
CA TRP A 83 25.73 16.64 -7.52
C TRP A 83 25.09 15.75 -8.60
N THR A 84 25.55 15.87 -9.84
CA THR A 84 25.17 14.99 -10.95
C THR A 84 25.97 13.69 -10.94
N TRP A 85 25.46 12.66 -11.62
CA TRP A 85 26.18 11.39 -11.78
C TRP A 85 27.58 11.57 -12.40
N GLN A 86 27.71 12.47 -13.39
CA GLN A 86 29.00 12.78 -14.01
C GLN A 86 29.99 13.36 -12.99
N GLN A 87 29.56 14.33 -12.18
CA GLN A 87 30.42 14.94 -11.15
C GLN A 87 30.86 13.92 -10.10
N VAL A 88 29.98 13.00 -9.71
CA VAL A 88 30.31 11.90 -8.79
C VAL A 88 31.31 10.93 -9.43
N SER A 89 31.14 10.61 -10.71
CA SER A 89 32.04 9.69 -11.43
C SER A 89 33.43 10.29 -11.63
N GLU A 90 33.52 11.61 -11.81
CA GLU A 90 34.77 12.38 -11.93
C GLU A 90 35.37 12.76 -10.57
N PHE A 91 34.72 12.42 -9.45
CA PHE A 91 35.20 12.77 -8.12
C PHE A 91 36.45 11.98 -7.75
N GLY A 92 37.62 12.63 -7.85
CA GLY A 92 38.92 12.09 -7.44
C GLY A 92 39.83 11.72 -8.61
N THR A 93 41.11 11.45 -8.34
CA THR A 93 42.09 10.99 -9.33
C THR A 93 42.03 9.46 -9.57
N GLY A 94 41.14 8.75 -8.86
CA GLY A 94 40.83 7.34 -9.05
C GLY A 94 39.32 7.13 -8.99
N ASN A 95 38.82 6.15 -9.75
CA ASN A 95 37.40 5.79 -9.73
C ASN A 95 36.94 5.46 -8.31
N VAL A 96 35.75 5.91 -7.92
CA VAL A 96 35.13 5.55 -6.64
C VAL A 96 35.08 4.01 -6.52
N PRO A 97 35.56 3.41 -5.42
CA PRO A 97 35.67 1.95 -5.27
C PRO A 97 34.33 1.32 -4.90
N TYR A 98 33.33 1.46 -5.78
CA TYR A 98 31.96 1.00 -5.52
C TYR A 98 31.88 -0.48 -5.15
N LYS A 99 32.64 -1.35 -5.83
CA LYS A 99 32.68 -2.79 -5.54
C LYS A 99 33.02 -3.06 -4.08
N ASP A 100 34.09 -2.44 -3.59
CA ASP A 100 34.60 -2.68 -2.24
C ASP A 100 33.68 -2.06 -1.19
N GLY A 101 33.14 -0.86 -1.47
CA GLY A 101 32.19 -0.18 -0.60
C GLY A 101 30.78 -0.79 -0.57
N LEU A 102 30.45 -1.70 -1.50
CA LEU A 102 29.22 -2.51 -1.52
C LEU A 102 29.43 -3.93 -0.96
N GLY A 103 30.55 -4.17 -0.28
CA GLY A 103 30.83 -5.46 0.36
C GLY A 103 29.79 -5.84 1.43
N VAL A 104 29.45 -7.12 1.48
CA VAL A 104 28.67 -7.70 2.60
C VAL A 104 29.64 -7.83 3.77
N GLY A 105 29.51 -6.96 4.77
CA GLY A 105 30.34 -7.02 5.98
C GLY A 105 30.21 -8.36 6.70
N THR A 106 31.30 -8.84 7.31
CA THR A 106 31.29 -10.08 8.11
C THR A 106 30.60 -9.89 9.45
N GLU A 107 30.63 -8.67 10.00
CA GLU A 107 29.95 -8.30 11.24
C GLU A 107 28.82 -7.28 10.99
N ALA A 108 27.79 -7.34 11.84
CA ALA A 108 26.63 -6.46 11.75
C ALA A 108 27.04 -5.00 12.00
N GLY A 109 26.92 -4.15 10.97
CA GLY A 109 27.10 -2.70 11.08
C GLY A 109 28.46 -2.17 10.63
N GLU A 110 29.49 -3.00 10.48
CA GLU A 110 30.85 -2.55 10.13
C GLU A 110 30.89 -1.83 8.76
N MET A 111 30.25 -2.43 7.75
CA MET A 111 30.20 -1.90 6.39
C MET A 111 28.98 -1.01 6.14
N ALA A 112 28.04 -0.90 7.09
CA ALA A 112 26.77 -0.22 6.86
C ALA A 112 26.93 1.26 6.44
N PRO A 113 27.82 2.07 7.05
CA PRO A 113 28.06 3.43 6.57
C PRO A 113 28.56 3.49 5.12
N PHE A 114 29.52 2.64 4.75
CA PHE A 114 30.06 2.59 3.39
C PHE A 114 29.01 2.17 2.37
N ASN A 115 28.24 1.15 2.69
CA ASN A 115 27.14 0.69 1.86
C ASN A 115 26.15 1.82 1.59
N ARG A 116 25.78 2.60 2.62
CA ARG A 116 24.89 3.76 2.48
C ARG A 116 25.48 4.84 1.59
N LEU A 117 26.78 5.15 1.73
CA LEU A 117 27.46 6.09 0.85
C LEU A 117 27.42 5.61 -0.61
N MET A 118 27.85 4.37 -0.89
CA MET A 118 27.89 3.84 -2.25
C MET A 118 26.50 3.80 -2.89
N ILE A 119 25.48 3.38 -2.15
CA ILE A 119 24.09 3.38 -2.63
C ILE A 119 23.63 4.81 -2.94
N CYS A 120 23.89 5.79 -2.06
CA CYS A 120 23.52 7.19 -2.29
C CYS A 120 24.21 7.80 -3.52
N LEU A 121 25.46 7.41 -3.79
CA LEU A 121 26.19 7.84 -4.97
C LEU A 121 25.62 7.20 -6.25
N LEU A 122 25.35 5.89 -6.21
CA LEU A 122 24.71 5.17 -7.33
C LEU A 122 23.29 5.64 -7.60
N GLU A 123 22.56 6.10 -6.59
CA GLU A 123 21.22 6.68 -6.75
C GLU A 123 21.24 7.93 -7.65
N LYS A 124 22.37 8.64 -7.75
CA LYS A 124 22.50 9.74 -8.72
C LYS A 124 22.39 9.26 -10.17
N ALA A 125 22.71 7.99 -10.46
CA ALA A 125 22.55 7.41 -11.79
C ALA A 125 21.08 7.19 -12.19
N THR A 126 20.13 7.23 -11.25
CA THR A 126 18.70 7.11 -11.56
C THR A 126 18.09 8.42 -12.08
N ALA A 127 18.88 9.48 -12.22
CA ALA A 127 18.41 10.77 -12.74
C ALA A 127 18.12 10.73 -14.26
N SER A 128 18.84 9.90 -15.02
CA SER A 128 18.68 9.77 -16.47
C SER A 128 18.97 8.36 -16.96
N ALA A 129 18.35 7.96 -18.07
CA ALA A 129 18.60 6.65 -18.68
C ALA A 129 20.06 6.48 -19.16
N SER A 130 20.72 7.56 -19.59
CA SER A 130 22.14 7.52 -19.98
C SER A 130 23.06 7.27 -18.79
N ASP A 131 22.77 7.85 -17.64
CA ASP A 131 23.55 7.66 -16.42
C ASP A 131 23.34 6.24 -15.88
N ALA A 132 22.10 5.75 -15.87
CA ALA A 132 21.77 4.37 -15.53
C ALA A 132 22.48 3.36 -16.45
N ALA A 133 22.54 3.64 -17.75
CA ALA A 133 23.31 2.86 -18.72
C ALA A 133 24.82 2.88 -18.43
N HIS A 134 25.38 4.02 -18.01
CA HIS A 134 26.78 4.10 -17.60
C HIS A 134 27.05 3.25 -16.35
N ALA A 135 26.19 3.35 -15.33
CA ALA A 135 26.28 2.51 -14.13
C ALA A 135 26.15 1.01 -14.47
N ALA A 136 25.29 0.63 -15.43
CA ALA A 136 25.18 -0.74 -15.92
C ALA A 136 26.46 -1.25 -16.61
N GLY A 137 27.32 -0.36 -17.11
CA GLY A 137 28.65 -0.68 -17.61
C GLY A 137 29.60 -1.22 -16.54
N MET A 138 29.36 -0.88 -15.26
CA MET A 138 30.19 -1.28 -14.12
C MET A 138 29.79 -2.66 -13.59
N LEU A 139 30.13 -3.72 -14.33
CA LEU A 139 29.74 -5.11 -14.05
C LEU A 139 29.92 -5.53 -12.58
N GLU A 140 31.13 -5.38 -12.05
CA GLU A 140 31.47 -5.79 -10.68
C GLU A 140 30.66 -5.03 -9.63
N THR A 141 30.29 -3.78 -9.92
CA THR A 141 29.47 -2.93 -9.04
C THR A 141 28.02 -3.41 -9.02
N MET A 142 27.46 -3.73 -10.18
CA MET A 142 26.09 -4.25 -10.28
C MET A 142 25.98 -5.63 -9.62
N GLN A 143 26.98 -6.50 -9.80
CA GLN A 143 27.05 -7.78 -9.11
C GLN A 143 27.14 -7.60 -7.58
N ALA A 144 28.02 -6.70 -7.11
CA ALA A 144 28.16 -6.39 -5.69
C ALA A 144 26.86 -5.81 -5.11
N LEU A 145 26.15 -4.95 -5.84
CA LEU A 145 24.88 -4.37 -5.42
C LEU A 145 23.79 -5.43 -5.22
N VAL A 146 23.63 -6.36 -6.18
CA VAL A 146 22.66 -7.47 -6.06
C VAL A 146 23.02 -8.36 -4.87
N ARG A 147 24.31 -8.68 -4.70
CA ARG A 147 24.78 -9.50 -3.58
C ARG A 147 24.58 -8.80 -2.23
N LEU A 148 24.88 -7.50 -2.15
CA LEU A 148 24.66 -6.69 -0.96
C LEU A 148 23.19 -6.70 -0.55
N TRP A 149 22.31 -6.41 -1.51
CA TRP A 149 20.88 -6.38 -1.27
C TRP A 149 20.35 -7.70 -0.71
N LEU A 150 20.75 -8.83 -1.28
CA LEU A 150 20.27 -10.14 -0.83
C LEU A 150 20.91 -10.58 0.50
N CYS A 151 22.19 -10.27 0.74
CA CYS A 151 22.94 -10.85 1.84
C CYS A 151 23.10 -9.94 3.08
N THR A 152 22.86 -8.63 2.99
CA THR A 152 23.14 -7.72 4.12
C THR A 152 22.23 -7.96 5.32
N HIS A 153 22.78 -7.80 6.53
CA HIS A 153 22.04 -7.85 7.79
C HIS A 153 21.28 -6.56 8.10
N ASP A 154 21.73 -5.43 7.56
CA ASP A 154 21.12 -4.12 7.80
C ASP A 154 19.88 -3.95 6.91
N THR A 155 18.70 -3.86 7.53
CA THR A 155 17.42 -3.73 6.82
C THR A 155 17.29 -2.41 6.07
N GLY A 156 17.90 -1.33 6.57
CA GLY A 156 17.93 -0.02 5.92
C GLY A 156 18.75 -0.06 4.64
N VAL A 157 19.97 -0.63 4.71
CA VAL A 157 20.82 -0.86 3.54
C VAL A 157 20.12 -1.77 2.51
N ALA A 158 19.51 -2.87 2.95
CA ALA A 158 18.77 -3.77 2.06
C ALA A 158 17.64 -3.05 1.33
N THR A 159 16.86 -2.25 2.05
CA THR A 159 15.73 -1.49 1.48
C THR A 159 16.23 -0.45 0.48
N SER A 160 17.28 0.31 0.82
CA SER A 160 17.87 1.29 -0.09
C SER A 160 18.47 0.64 -1.34
N ALA A 161 19.17 -0.49 -1.20
CA ALA A 161 19.72 -1.22 -2.34
C ALA A 161 18.63 -1.80 -3.26
N SER A 162 17.55 -2.35 -2.67
CA SER A 162 16.37 -2.81 -3.40
C SER A 162 15.73 -1.68 -4.21
N ASN A 163 15.51 -0.53 -3.58
CA ASN A 163 14.90 0.63 -4.23
C ASN A 163 15.80 1.18 -5.33
N LEU A 164 17.12 1.24 -5.11
CA LEU A 164 18.09 1.61 -6.14
C LEU A 164 18.00 0.69 -7.36
N LEU A 165 17.98 -0.63 -7.16
CA LEU A 165 17.82 -1.59 -8.27
C LEU A 165 16.51 -1.39 -9.03
N LEU A 166 15.39 -1.15 -8.33
CA LEU A 166 14.10 -0.85 -8.94
C LEU A 166 14.13 0.46 -9.75
N ASN A 167 14.69 1.53 -9.16
CA ASN A 167 14.78 2.84 -9.80
C ASN A 167 15.68 2.80 -11.05
N LEU A 168 16.80 2.07 -11.01
CA LEU A 168 17.67 1.87 -12.18
C LEU A 168 16.93 1.12 -13.30
N LEU A 169 16.17 0.07 -12.97
CA LEU A 169 15.37 -0.68 -13.94
C LEU A 169 14.23 0.17 -14.52
N GLU A 170 13.56 0.97 -13.69
CA GLU A 170 12.45 1.83 -14.09
C GLU A 170 12.90 2.93 -15.06
N VAL A 171 14.00 3.62 -14.75
CA VAL A 171 14.56 4.71 -15.56
C VAL A 171 15.13 4.20 -16.89
N ASP A 172 15.69 2.99 -16.91
CA ASP A 172 16.23 2.36 -18.11
C ASP A 172 15.23 1.45 -18.86
N LYS A 173 13.93 1.56 -18.54
CA LYS A 173 12.88 0.81 -19.23
C LYS A 173 12.78 1.21 -20.70
N VAL A 174 12.89 0.23 -21.59
CA VAL A 174 12.59 0.39 -23.01
C VAL A 174 11.09 0.38 -23.18
N MET A 175 10.48 1.51 -23.51
CA MET A 175 9.07 1.53 -23.90
C MET A 175 8.95 0.94 -25.30
N PRO A 176 8.05 -0.04 -25.53
CA PRO A 176 7.73 -0.47 -26.88
C PRO A 176 7.33 0.78 -27.67
N ASN A 177 7.98 0.97 -28.81
CA ASN A 177 7.67 2.07 -29.72
C ASN A 177 6.26 1.79 -30.26
N GLU A 178 5.21 2.25 -29.57
CA GLU A 178 3.85 2.26 -30.12
C GLU A 178 3.95 3.06 -31.42
N GLY A 179 3.81 2.34 -32.54
CA GLY A 179 4.20 2.83 -33.85
C GLY A 179 3.64 4.21 -34.12
N SER A 180 4.53 5.19 -34.30
CA SER A 180 4.37 6.34 -35.21
C SER A 180 2.90 6.78 -35.42
N ARG A 181 2.26 7.38 -34.40
CA ARG A 181 0.98 8.10 -34.63
C ARG A 181 0.55 9.15 -33.61
N SER A 182 1.31 9.42 -32.54
CA SER A 182 1.15 10.66 -31.78
C SER A 182 2.45 11.42 -31.75
N SER A 183 2.48 12.56 -32.45
CA SER A 183 3.50 13.60 -32.29
C SER A 183 3.30 14.33 -30.96
N ASP A 184 3.37 13.59 -29.85
CA ASP A 184 3.42 14.19 -28.52
C ASP A 184 4.86 14.57 -28.21
N TRP A 185 5.10 15.89 -28.23
CA TRP A 185 6.32 16.59 -27.85
C TRP A 185 6.75 16.38 -26.38
N ARG A 186 6.11 15.44 -25.67
CA ARG A 186 6.41 15.03 -24.28
C ARG A 186 6.81 13.56 -24.17
N ALA A 187 7.23 12.92 -25.26
CA ALA A 187 7.86 11.61 -25.20
C ALA A 187 9.11 11.69 -24.30
N ARG A 188 9.02 11.16 -23.08
CA ARG A 188 10.20 10.99 -22.23
C ARG A 188 11.23 10.17 -23.02
N PRO A 189 12.52 10.50 -22.93
CA PRO A 189 13.57 9.66 -23.52
C PRO A 189 13.36 8.22 -23.06
N THR A 190 13.22 7.29 -23.99
CA THR A 190 13.09 5.86 -23.67
C THR A 190 14.43 5.33 -23.18
N GLY A 191 14.40 4.40 -22.22
CA GLY A 191 15.60 3.76 -21.71
C GLY A 191 16.32 2.92 -22.78
N GLN A 192 17.59 2.59 -22.54
CA GLN A 192 18.43 1.79 -23.44
C GLN A 192 18.31 0.28 -23.14
N GLY A 193 17.78 -0.09 -21.97
CA GLY A 193 17.63 -1.47 -21.52
C GLY A 193 18.96 -2.15 -21.15
N LEU A 194 20.03 -1.39 -20.93
CA LEU A 194 21.35 -1.89 -20.55
C LEU A 194 21.39 -2.37 -19.09
N VAL A 195 20.67 -1.72 -18.18
CA VAL A 195 20.49 -2.19 -16.79
C VAL A 195 19.76 -3.54 -16.80
N TRP A 196 18.69 -3.66 -17.59
CA TRP A 196 17.95 -4.91 -17.76
C TRP A 196 18.85 -6.04 -18.28
N LYS A 197 19.63 -5.77 -19.34
CA LYS A 197 20.61 -6.72 -19.88
C LYS A 197 21.68 -7.07 -18.85
N ARG A 198 22.12 -6.12 -18.01
CA ARG A 198 23.14 -6.38 -16.98
C ARG A 198 22.61 -7.24 -15.84
N ILE A 199 21.37 -7.03 -15.39
CA ILE A 199 20.82 -7.77 -14.24
C ILE A 199 20.38 -9.18 -14.66
N PHE A 200 19.74 -9.32 -15.82
CA PHE A 200 19.14 -10.59 -16.26
C PHE A 200 19.97 -11.35 -17.30
N GLY A 201 20.66 -10.63 -18.20
CA GLY A 201 21.43 -11.23 -19.29
C GLY A 201 22.93 -11.40 -19.02
N ASP A 202 23.44 -10.88 -17.91
CA ASP A 202 24.79 -11.19 -17.47
C ASP A 202 24.77 -12.43 -16.58
N ARG A 203 25.45 -13.48 -17.00
CA ARG A 203 25.47 -14.77 -16.31
C ARG A 203 25.91 -14.65 -14.85
N ASN A 204 26.93 -13.82 -14.56
CA ASN A 204 27.49 -13.74 -13.22
C ASN A 204 26.55 -13.00 -12.27
N VAL A 205 25.91 -11.92 -12.74
CA VAL A 205 24.91 -11.19 -11.97
C VAL A 205 23.65 -12.04 -11.77
N TYR A 206 23.15 -12.66 -12.85
CA TYR A 206 21.94 -13.48 -12.82
C TYR A 206 22.08 -14.70 -11.89
N ASN A 207 23.25 -15.34 -11.87
CA ASN A 207 23.50 -16.49 -11.01
C ASN A 207 23.50 -16.14 -9.50
N VAL A 208 23.75 -14.88 -9.12
CA VAL A 208 23.69 -14.45 -7.70
C VAL A 208 22.31 -14.70 -7.10
N PHE A 209 21.23 -14.46 -7.86
CA PHE A 209 19.87 -14.70 -7.38
C PHE A 209 19.66 -16.15 -6.94
N PHE A 210 20.10 -17.10 -7.76
CA PHE A 210 19.93 -18.53 -7.50
C PHE A 210 20.86 -19.01 -6.39
N GLU A 211 22.15 -18.67 -6.46
CA GLU A 211 23.14 -19.12 -5.48
C GLU A 211 22.84 -18.65 -4.06
N THR A 212 22.35 -17.41 -3.95
CA THR A 212 22.06 -16.79 -2.65
C THR A 212 20.75 -17.31 -2.05
N CYS A 213 19.77 -17.62 -2.90
CA CYS A 213 18.43 -18.01 -2.47
C CYS A 213 18.19 -19.53 -2.49
N ASP A 214 19.16 -20.35 -2.86
CA ASP A 214 19.04 -21.82 -2.81
C ASP A 214 19.39 -22.37 -1.43
N LEU A 215 18.41 -23.00 -0.75
CA LEU A 215 18.59 -23.63 0.56
C LEU A 215 19.63 -24.76 0.51
N GLY A 216 19.66 -25.54 -0.58
CA GLY A 216 20.60 -26.66 -0.78
C GLY A 216 21.98 -26.22 -1.28
N GLY A 217 22.15 -24.95 -1.60
CA GLY A 217 23.36 -24.41 -2.21
C GLY A 217 24.55 -24.36 -1.25
N LYS A 218 25.76 -24.53 -1.80
CA LYS A 218 27.05 -24.45 -1.08
C LYS A 218 27.47 -23.02 -0.68
N CYS A 219 26.57 -22.04 -0.77
CA CYS A 219 26.88 -20.66 -0.36
C CYS A 219 27.13 -20.60 1.15
N ASP A 220 28.11 -19.80 1.59
CA ASP A 220 28.53 -19.65 3.00
C ASP A 220 27.48 -18.97 3.91
N LEU A 221 26.24 -18.81 3.43
CA LEU A 221 25.14 -18.24 4.19
C LEU A 221 24.45 -19.28 5.06
N SER A 222 24.16 -18.90 6.30
CA SER A 222 23.31 -19.65 7.21
C SER A 222 21.89 -19.80 6.64
N LYS A 223 21.15 -20.83 7.09
CA LYS A 223 19.74 -21.05 6.70
C LYS A 223 18.89 -19.79 6.90
N ASN A 224 19.06 -19.09 8.03
CA ASN A 224 18.32 -17.86 8.33
C ASN A 224 18.63 -16.73 7.32
N GLN A 225 19.90 -16.51 6.97
CA GLN A 225 20.27 -15.51 5.96
C GLN A 225 19.67 -15.84 4.59
N LYS A 226 19.64 -17.12 4.20
CA LYS A 226 18.99 -17.56 2.97
C LYS A 226 17.49 -17.30 2.99
N THR A 227 16.80 -17.63 4.07
CA THR A 227 15.37 -17.32 4.27
C THR A 227 15.09 -15.82 4.09
N ILE A 228 15.93 -14.95 4.67
CA ILE A 228 15.81 -13.49 4.50
C ILE A 228 16.04 -13.08 3.03
N ALA A 229 17.05 -13.63 2.36
CA ALA A 229 17.31 -13.36 0.94
C ALA A 229 16.14 -13.78 0.05
N GLN A 230 15.55 -14.95 0.31
CA GLN A 230 14.36 -15.46 -0.37
C GLN A 230 13.17 -14.52 -0.21
N ALA A 231 12.89 -14.08 1.03
CA ALA A 231 11.81 -13.13 1.31
C ALA A 231 12.01 -11.81 0.54
N ARG A 232 13.23 -11.26 0.53
CA ARG A 232 13.57 -10.06 -0.26
C ARG A 232 13.31 -10.24 -1.74
N LEU A 233 13.69 -11.39 -2.30
CA LEU A 233 13.46 -11.69 -3.71
C LEU A 233 11.96 -11.80 -4.04
N LEU A 234 11.17 -12.44 -3.16
CA LEU A 234 9.71 -12.53 -3.29
C LEU A 234 9.02 -11.16 -3.22
N GLU A 235 9.53 -10.22 -2.44
CA GLU A 235 8.97 -8.86 -2.38
C GLU A 235 9.34 -7.99 -3.61
N TRP A 236 10.51 -8.25 -4.20
CA TRP A 236 11.04 -7.47 -5.32
C TRP A 236 10.50 -7.90 -6.68
N LEU A 237 10.37 -9.21 -6.91
CA LEU A 237 9.97 -9.76 -8.22
C LEU A 237 8.63 -9.25 -8.75
N PRO A 238 7.54 -9.13 -7.96
CA PRO A 238 6.27 -8.60 -8.47
C PRO A 238 6.39 -7.18 -9.03
N LYS A 239 7.21 -6.33 -8.38
CA LYS A 239 7.46 -4.94 -8.81
C LYS A 239 8.21 -4.91 -10.14
N VAL A 240 9.19 -5.79 -10.32
CA VAL A 240 9.92 -5.93 -11.59
C VAL A 240 9.03 -6.51 -12.68
N GLY A 241 8.19 -7.50 -12.32
CA GLY A 241 7.20 -8.08 -13.22
C GLY A 241 6.22 -7.05 -13.76
N ALA A 242 5.82 -6.06 -12.94
CA ALA A 242 5.01 -4.91 -13.35
C ALA A 242 5.73 -3.96 -14.32
N MET A 243 7.06 -3.98 -14.37
CA MET A 243 7.82 -3.18 -15.33
C MET A 243 8.02 -3.95 -16.64
N ASN A 244 8.43 -5.22 -16.56
CA ASN A 244 8.63 -6.11 -17.69
C ASN A 244 8.46 -7.58 -17.29
N TRP A 245 7.27 -8.12 -17.55
CA TRP A 245 6.93 -9.52 -17.24
C TRP A 245 7.86 -10.53 -17.94
N THR A 246 8.16 -10.28 -19.21
CA THR A 246 8.98 -11.22 -20.01
C THR A 246 10.41 -11.34 -19.48
N ALA A 247 10.95 -10.29 -18.86
CA ALA A 247 12.28 -10.33 -18.28
C ALA A 247 12.41 -11.33 -17.11
N ILE A 248 11.34 -11.58 -16.36
CA ILE A 248 11.39 -12.50 -15.22
C ILE A 248 10.90 -13.92 -15.54
N THR A 249 10.12 -14.09 -16.61
CA THR A 249 9.58 -15.39 -17.05
C THR A 249 10.38 -16.08 -18.15
N CYS A 250 11.14 -15.33 -18.94
CA CYS A 250 11.98 -15.92 -19.98
C CYS A 250 13.23 -16.56 -19.39
N SER A 251 13.65 -17.67 -19.99
CA SER A 251 14.96 -18.26 -19.73
C SER A 251 16.05 -17.38 -20.34
N HIS A 252 17.00 -16.91 -19.54
CA HIS A 252 18.15 -16.11 -20.00
C HIS A 252 19.40 -16.96 -20.07
N HIS A 253 19.57 -17.84 -19.10
CA HIS A 253 20.74 -18.71 -18.94
C HIS A 253 20.30 -20.13 -18.58
N PRO A 254 19.90 -20.94 -19.59
CA PRO A 254 19.42 -22.30 -19.36
C PRO A 254 20.40 -23.16 -18.55
N GLU A 255 21.71 -22.95 -18.70
CA GLU A 255 22.75 -23.64 -17.94
C GLU A 255 22.71 -23.34 -16.44
N VAL A 256 22.35 -22.10 -16.06
CA VAL A 256 22.18 -21.70 -14.65
C VAL A 256 20.86 -22.26 -14.13
N GLU A 257 19.78 -22.05 -14.87
CA GLU A 257 18.42 -22.44 -14.50
C GLU A 257 18.26 -23.97 -14.33
N ASN A 258 18.85 -24.76 -15.23
CA ASN A 258 18.80 -26.21 -15.15
C ASN A 258 19.51 -26.77 -13.91
N LYS A 259 20.53 -26.09 -13.37
CA LYS A 259 21.20 -26.47 -12.12
C LYS A 259 20.24 -26.48 -10.93
N TYR A 260 19.21 -25.64 -10.96
CA TYR A 260 18.18 -25.51 -9.94
C TYR A 260 16.83 -26.14 -10.37
N GLY A 261 16.82 -26.86 -11.50
CA GLY A 261 15.66 -27.61 -11.98
C GLY A 261 14.49 -26.75 -12.47
N VAL A 262 14.76 -25.56 -13.02
CA VAL A 262 13.75 -24.65 -13.59
C VAL A 262 13.99 -24.37 -15.07
N LYS A 263 12.94 -23.94 -15.77
CA LYS A 263 12.96 -23.62 -17.21
C LYS A 263 12.30 -22.29 -17.58
N GLY A 264 11.46 -21.72 -16.72
CA GLY A 264 10.80 -20.42 -16.94
C GLY A 264 11.48 -19.26 -16.20
N GLY A 265 12.81 -19.24 -16.21
CA GLY A 265 13.58 -18.11 -15.67
C GLY A 265 13.51 -17.97 -14.14
N LEU A 266 13.63 -16.72 -13.69
CA LEU A 266 13.77 -16.39 -12.27
C LEU A 266 12.44 -16.50 -11.52
N LEU A 267 11.32 -16.23 -12.20
CA LEU A 267 10.00 -16.35 -11.61
C LEU A 267 9.68 -17.80 -11.21
N ASP A 268 9.95 -18.76 -12.10
CA ASP A 268 9.77 -20.19 -11.83
C ASP A 268 10.62 -20.66 -10.65
N PHE A 269 11.86 -20.19 -10.57
CA PHE A 269 12.71 -20.47 -9.42
C PHE A 269 12.07 -19.97 -8.13
N ALA A 270 11.74 -18.68 -8.06
CA ALA A 270 11.19 -18.09 -6.85
C ALA A 270 9.84 -18.72 -6.43
N ALA A 271 8.95 -18.97 -7.39
CA ALA A 271 7.60 -19.42 -7.10
C ALA A 271 7.49 -20.94 -6.86
N LEU A 272 8.36 -21.76 -7.48
CA LEU A 272 8.19 -23.22 -7.52
C LEU A 272 9.30 -24.02 -6.83
N LYS A 273 10.54 -23.50 -6.77
CA LYS A 273 11.71 -24.27 -6.31
C LYS A 273 12.46 -23.66 -5.14
N MET A 274 12.44 -22.34 -5.00
CA MET A 274 13.21 -21.61 -4.01
C MET A 274 12.70 -21.86 -2.58
N VAL A 275 11.38 -21.84 -2.39
CA VAL A 275 10.76 -21.89 -1.07
C VAL A 275 10.45 -23.33 -0.64
N ASP A 276 10.99 -23.75 0.49
CA ASP A 276 10.54 -24.95 1.20
C ASP A 276 9.46 -24.58 2.23
N PHE A 277 8.20 -24.71 1.81
CA PHE A 277 7.05 -24.38 2.64
C PHE A 277 6.61 -25.51 3.59
N LYS A 278 7.28 -26.67 3.59
CA LYS A 278 6.93 -27.79 4.49
C LYS A 278 7.53 -27.60 5.89
N ASP A 279 8.76 -27.10 5.93
CA ASP A 279 9.52 -26.96 7.18
C ASP A 279 9.59 -25.49 7.67
N ASP A 280 9.06 -24.54 6.89
CA ASP A 280 9.08 -23.11 7.21
C ASP A 280 7.74 -22.42 6.85
N VAL A 281 6.86 -22.32 7.85
CA VAL A 281 5.54 -21.68 7.70
C VAL A 281 5.65 -20.18 7.39
N LEU A 282 6.70 -19.50 7.85
CA LEU A 282 6.90 -18.08 7.59
C LEU A 282 7.24 -17.86 6.12
N MET A 283 8.07 -18.72 5.53
CA MET A 283 8.31 -18.68 4.10
C MET A 283 7.10 -19.07 3.27
N HIS A 284 6.26 -19.98 3.75
CA HIS A 284 4.99 -20.26 3.09
C HIS A 284 4.07 -19.02 3.08
N ARG A 285 4.02 -18.27 4.18
CA ARG A 285 3.34 -16.98 4.23
C ARG A 285 3.92 -15.99 3.21
N CYS A 286 5.25 -15.86 3.13
CA CYS A 286 5.89 -14.99 2.13
C CYS A 286 5.52 -15.39 0.69
N LEU A 287 5.38 -16.69 0.41
CA LEU A 287 4.95 -17.18 -0.90
C LEU A 287 3.49 -16.81 -1.23
N ILE A 288 2.59 -16.86 -0.24
CA ILE A 288 1.19 -16.42 -0.39
C ILE A 288 1.11 -14.91 -0.63
N ASP A 289 1.87 -14.14 0.15
CA ASP A 289 1.94 -12.68 -0.01
C ASP A 289 2.53 -12.33 -1.39
N PHE A 290 3.55 -13.06 -1.86
CA PHE A 290 4.07 -12.96 -3.22
C PHE A 290 3.00 -13.22 -4.29
N CYS A 291 2.18 -14.27 -4.15
CA CYS A 291 1.10 -14.54 -5.09
C CYS A 291 0.08 -13.38 -5.13
N SER A 292 -0.23 -12.78 -3.97
CA SER A 292 -1.11 -11.61 -3.88
C SER A 292 -0.51 -10.40 -4.58
N ASN A 293 0.78 -10.14 -4.37
CA ASN A 293 1.52 -9.07 -5.01
C ASN A 293 1.61 -9.26 -6.53
N VAL A 294 1.83 -10.49 -7.02
CA VAL A 294 1.82 -10.79 -8.48
C VAL A 294 0.46 -10.46 -9.10
N LEU A 295 -0.65 -10.85 -8.47
CA LEU A 295 -1.98 -10.51 -8.96
C LEU A 295 -2.19 -8.99 -9.03
N PHE A 296 -1.85 -8.28 -7.96
CA PHE A 296 -2.03 -6.84 -7.90
C PHE A 296 -1.15 -6.11 -8.94
N SER A 297 0.12 -6.47 -9.01
CA SER A 297 1.12 -5.85 -9.89
C SER A 297 0.88 -6.10 -11.37
N THR A 298 0.30 -7.23 -11.75
CA THR A 298 0.04 -7.59 -13.15
C THR A 298 -1.35 -7.22 -13.64
N ARG A 299 -2.22 -6.67 -12.77
CA ARG A 299 -3.55 -6.18 -13.15
C ARG A 299 -3.58 -5.25 -14.38
N PRO A 300 -2.70 -4.24 -14.53
CA PRO A 300 -2.74 -3.35 -15.69
C PRO A 300 -2.12 -3.96 -16.96
N MET A 301 -1.57 -5.18 -16.88
CA MET A 301 -0.94 -5.85 -18.01
C MET A 301 -1.98 -6.65 -18.78
N ASP A 302 -2.65 -5.98 -19.70
CA ASP A 302 -3.58 -6.62 -20.63
C ASP A 302 -2.80 -7.58 -21.53
N THR A 303 -3.18 -8.86 -21.52
CA THR A 303 -2.85 -9.74 -22.63
C THR A 303 -3.64 -9.25 -23.83
N HIS A 304 -2.98 -8.95 -24.96
CA HIS A 304 -3.65 -8.73 -26.26
C HIS A 304 -4.44 -9.96 -26.78
N SER A 305 -4.62 -10.99 -25.93
CA SER A 305 -5.51 -12.12 -26.12
C SER A 305 -6.96 -11.65 -26.00
N MET A 306 -7.81 -12.07 -26.94
CA MET A 306 -9.20 -11.62 -27.06
C MET A 306 -10.14 -12.07 -25.91
N LEU A 307 -9.63 -12.70 -24.85
CA LEU A 307 -10.35 -12.92 -23.61
C LEU A 307 -9.95 -11.83 -22.61
N GLN A 308 -10.74 -10.76 -22.58
CA GLN A 308 -10.58 -9.53 -21.77
C GLN A 308 -10.66 -9.74 -20.23
N GLN A 309 -10.40 -10.95 -19.73
CA GLN A 309 -10.71 -11.38 -18.36
C GLN A 309 -9.48 -11.81 -17.54
N ASP A 310 -8.32 -11.94 -18.17
CA ASP A 310 -7.12 -12.53 -17.55
C ASP A 310 -5.90 -11.59 -17.63
N SER A 311 -5.07 -11.60 -16.58
CA SER A 311 -3.70 -11.07 -16.66
C SER A 311 -2.69 -12.19 -16.85
N VAL A 312 -1.50 -11.83 -17.33
CA VAL A 312 -0.34 -12.74 -17.40
C VAL A 312 0.01 -13.35 -16.05
N GLY A 313 -0.13 -12.59 -14.95
CA GLY A 313 0.14 -13.08 -13.61
C GLY A 313 -0.92 -14.06 -13.11
N LEU A 314 -2.21 -13.80 -13.36
CA LEU A 314 -3.28 -14.72 -13.00
C LEU A 314 -3.13 -16.05 -13.74
N GLN A 315 -2.89 -16.00 -15.05
CA GLN A 315 -2.66 -17.20 -15.86
C GLN A 315 -1.46 -18.01 -15.36
N TYR A 316 -0.36 -17.34 -15.02
CA TYR A 316 0.80 -17.99 -14.42
C TYR A 316 0.45 -18.73 -13.12
N LEU A 317 -0.25 -18.06 -12.20
CA LEU A 317 -0.62 -18.67 -10.91
C LEU A 317 -1.60 -19.85 -11.08
N ILE A 318 -2.50 -19.79 -12.05
CA ILE A 318 -3.42 -20.90 -12.37
C ILE A 318 -2.64 -22.06 -12.99
N MET A 319 -1.82 -21.81 -14.02
CA MET A 319 -1.06 -22.82 -14.74
C MET A 319 -0.14 -23.64 -13.83
N HIS A 320 0.48 -22.99 -12.84
CA HIS A 320 1.36 -23.66 -11.88
C HIS A 320 0.64 -24.18 -10.61
N GLY A 321 -0.69 -24.07 -10.55
CA GLY A 321 -1.50 -24.57 -9.43
C GLY A 321 -1.32 -23.78 -8.12
N LEU A 322 -0.69 -22.62 -8.16
CA LEU A 322 -0.49 -21.74 -6.99
C LEU A 322 -1.81 -21.10 -6.58
N HIS A 323 -2.64 -20.68 -7.54
CA HIS A 323 -3.97 -20.12 -7.29
C HIS A 323 -4.86 -21.09 -6.51
N ALA A 324 -4.99 -22.33 -7.02
CA ALA A 324 -5.80 -23.36 -6.38
C ALA A 324 -5.27 -23.75 -4.99
N ARG A 325 -3.94 -23.80 -4.82
CA ARG A 325 -3.31 -24.11 -3.53
C ARG A 325 -3.62 -23.04 -2.49
N THR A 326 -3.40 -21.76 -2.80
CA THR A 326 -3.66 -20.66 -1.86
C THR A 326 -5.15 -20.56 -1.52
N ALA A 327 -6.03 -20.75 -2.51
CA ALA A 327 -7.48 -20.80 -2.27
C ALA A 327 -7.88 -21.96 -1.35
N ALA A 328 -7.27 -23.14 -1.52
CA ALA A 328 -7.55 -24.31 -0.70
C ALA A 328 -7.19 -24.13 0.79
N ILE A 329 -6.19 -23.29 1.10
CA ILE A 329 -5.80 -22.96 2.49
C ILE A 329 -6.94 -22.18 3.17
N TYR A 330 -7.47 -21.15 2.53
CA TYR A 330 -8.59 -20.38 3.08
C TYR A 330 -9.87 -21.22 3.19
N LEU A 331 -10.19 -21.97 2.12
CA LEU A 331 -11.37 -22.82 2.06
C LEU A 331 -11.27 -24.09 2.94
N GLN A 332 -10.09 -24.35 3.53
CA GLN A 332 -9.80 -25.52 4.37
C GLN A 332 -10.17 -26.85 3.70
N LEU A 333 -9.87 -26.97 2.40
CA LEU A 333 -10.24 -28.16 1.61
C LEU A 333 -9.46 -29.42 2.04
N PRO A 334 -10.04 -30.62 1.93
CA PRO A 334 -9.35 -31.87 2.24
C PRO A 334 -8.07 -32.03 1.39
N GLY A 335 -6.92 -32.22 2.05
CA GLY A 335 -5.60 -32.29 1.39
C GLY A 335 -4.74 -31.02 1.55
N ALA A 336 -5.34 -29.89 1.92
CA ALA A 336 -4.64 -28.67 2.35
C ALA A 336 -4.47 -28.60 3.89
N ARG A 337 -4.67 -29.73 4.58
CA ARG A 337 -4.59 -29.83 6.05
C ARG A 337 -3.14 -29.68 6.50
N GLN A 338 -2.78 -28.45 6.80
CA GLN A 338 -1.60 -28.08 7.57
C GLN A 338 -1.89 -28.27 9.07
N ASP A 339 -0.85 -28.38 9.89
CA ASP A 339 -1.00 -28.44 11.35
C ASP A 339 -1.86 -27.26 11.85
N GLN A 340 -2.59 -27.45 12.94
CA GLN A 340 -3.54 -26.44 13.44
C GLN A 340 -2.85 -25.08 13.67
N MET A 341 -1.58 -25.08 14.08
CA MET A 341 -0.80 -23.84 14.23
C MET A 341 -0.48 -23.18 12.88
N ASP A 342 -0.07 -23.93 11.87
CA ASP A 342 0.24 -23.40 10.55
C ASP A 342 -0.98 -22.76 9.90
N SER A 343 -2.14 -23.39 10.09
CA SER A 343 -3.41 -22.84 9.59
C SER A 343 -3.70 -21.44 10.15
N MET A 344 -3.31 -21.14 11.41
CA MET A 344 -3.51 -19.82 12.00
C MET A 344 -2.63 -18.74 11.35
N PHE A 345 -1.40 -19.09 10.95
CA PHE A 345 -0.48 -18.15 10.30
C PHE A 345 -0.81 -17.91 8.82
N LEU A 346 -1.38 -18.90 8.14
CA LEU A 346 -1.60 -18.86 6.70
C LEU A 346 -3.02 -18.43 6.32
N TYR A 347 -3.98 -18.54 7.24
CA TYR A 347 -5.37 -18.16 6.99
C TYR A 347 -5.53 -16.70 6.57
N GLY A 348 -4.95 -15.77 7.34
CA GLY A 348 -5.02 -14.34 7.06
C GLY A 348 -4.46 -13.96 5.68
N PRO A 349 -3.22 -14.37 5.35
CA PRO A 349 -2.63 -14.20 4.02
C PRO A 349 -3.46 -14.82 2.89
N ALA A 350 -3.99 -16.03 3.08
CA ALA A 350 -4.81 -16.70 2.06
C ALA A 350 -6.15 -15.97 1.82
N ALA A 351 -6.78 -15.45 2.88
CA ALA A 351 -7.96 -14.60 2.76
C ALA A 351 -7.65 -13.29 2.02
N HIS A 352 -6.50 -12.67 2.31
CA HIS A 352 -6.05 -11.46 1.61
C HIS A 352 -5.78 -11.72 0.12
N TYR A 353 -5.18 -12.87 -0.23
CA TYR A 353 -5.01 -13.30 -1.61
C TYR A 353 -6.35 -13.40 -2.34
N LEU A 354 -7.32 -14.09 -1.75
CA LEU A 354 -8.66 -14.23 -2.35
C LEU A 354 -9.40 -12.89 -2.45
N ALA A 355 -9.23 -12.00 -1.46
CA ALA A 355 -9.80 -10.67 -1.50
C ALA A 355 -9.22 -9.85 -2.66
N THR A 356 -7.90 -9.90 -2.82
CA THR A 356 -7.18 -9.25 -3.93
C THR A 356 -7.61 -9.82 -5.28
N TYR A 357 -7.75 -11.14 -5.36
CA TYR A 357 -8.22 -11.84 -6.55
C TYR A 357 -9.65 -11.44 -6.93
N ALA A 358 -10.59 -11.47 -5.98
CA ALA A 358 -11.99 -11.11 -6.22
C ALA A 358 -12.16 -9.63 -6.61
N ALA A 359 -11.39 -8.72 -5.99
CA ALA A 359 -11.44 -7.29 -6.30
C ALA A 359 -10.74 -6.93 -7.63
N SER A 360 -9.67 -7.65 -8.00
CA SER A 360 -8.89 -7.35 -9.21
C SER A 360 -9.44 -8.03 -10.46
N TYR A 361 -10.02 -9.22 -10.31
CA TYR A 361 -10.52 -10.07 -11.41
C TYR A 361 -11.98 -10.52 -11.15
N PRO A 362 -12.94 -9.58 -11.05
CA PRO A 362 -14.32 -9.88 -10.69
C PRO A 362 -15.00 -10.82 -11.69
N ASP A 363 -14.75 -10.65 -12.99
CA ASP A 363 -15.38 -11.46 -14.04
C ASP A 363 -14.89 -12.92 -14.00
N HIS A 364 -13.58 -13.14 -13.87
CA HIS A 364 -13.01 -14.48 -13.72
C HIS A 364 -13.49 -15.13 -12.41
N PHE A 365 -13.60 -14.35 -11.32
CA PHE A 365 -14.16 -14.83 -10.05
C PHE A 365 -15.60 -15.32 -10.24
N LEU A 366 -16.47 -14.50 -10.83
CA LEU A 366 -17.88 -14.82 -11.06
C LEU A 366 -18.10 -16.00 -12.02
N ALA A 367 -17.22 -16.19 -13.01
CA ALA A 367 -17.28 -17.31 -13.95
C ALA A 367 -16.85 -18.66 -13.34
N SER A 368 -16.14 -18.64 -12.21
CA SER A 368 -15.59 -19.82 -11.56
C SER A 368 -16.53 -20.44 -10.50
N GLN A 369 -16.13 -21.54 -9.88
CA GLN A 369 -16.82 -22.12 -8.70
C GLN A 369 -16.51 -21.39 -7.39
N MET A 370 -15.58 -20.42 -7.40
CA MET A 370 -15.12 -19.71 -6.21
C MET A 370 -16.22 -18.94 -5.47
N PRO A 371 -17.18 -18.24 -6.13
CA PRO A 371 -18.22 -17.50 -5.43
C PRO A 371 -19.01 -18.40 -4.48
N GLN A 372 -19.47 -19.56 -4.96
CA GLN A 372 -20.25 -20.48 -4.14
C GLN A 372 -19.42 -21.04 -2.98
N GLN A 373 -18.16 -21.41 -3.20
CA GLN A 373 -17.28 -21.94 -2.16
C GLN A 373 -16.97 -20.90 -1.07
N VAL A 374 -16.67 -19.66 -1.48
CA VAL A 374 -16.40 -18.53 -0.57
C VAL A 374 -17.66 -18.17 0.22
N LEU A 375 -18.83 -18.06 -0.42
CA LEU A 375 -20.08 -17.69 0.26
C LEU A 375 -20.51 -18.76 1.26
N ASN A 376 -20.40 -20.05 0.93
CA ASN A 376 -20.69 -21.13 1.87
C ASN A 376 -19.76 -21.08 3.09
N ARG A 377 -18.47 -20.80 2.88
CA ARG A 377 -17.50 -20.63 3.98
C ARG A 377 -17.83 -19.42 4.84
N LEU A 378 -18.12 -18.27 4.22
CA LEU A 378 -18.51 -17.04 4.92
C LEU A 378 -19.79 -17.23 5.74
N GLN A 379 -20.79 -17.93 5.21
CA GLN A 379 -22.01 -18.26 5.97
C GLN A 379 -21.68 -19.05 7.25
N LEU A 380 -20.81 -20.07 7.15
CA LEU A 380 -20.40 -20.88 8.31
C LEU A 380 -19.61 -20.09 9.34
N VAL A 381 -18.77 -19.14 8.92
CA VAL A 381 -17.92 -18.35 9.81
C VAL A 381 -18.70 -17.20 10.46
N LEU A 382 -19.59 -16.55 9.71
CA LEU A 382 -20.32 -15.36 10.16
C LEU A 382 -21.58 -15.70 10.97
N ASP A 383 -22.04 -16.96 10.94
CA ASP A 383 -23.10 -17.47 11.81
C ASP A 383 -22.60 -17.60 13.27
N MET A 384 -22.42 -16.45 13.90
CA MET A 384 -21.93 -16.30 15.26
C MET A 384 -23.02 -15.70 16.16
N SER A 385 -23.09 -16.18 17.40
CA SER A 385 -24.02 -15.61 18.40
C SER A 385 -23.69 -14.13 18.69
N PRO A 386 -24.68 -13.29 19.03
CA PRO A 386 -24.47 -11.86 19.35
C PRO A 386 -23.40 -11.60 20.42
N SER A 387 -23.30 -12.47 21.42
CA SER A 387 -22.28 -12.37 22.48
C SER A 387 -20.85 -12.51 21.94
N LYS A 388 -20.64 -13.38 20.94
CA LYS A 388 -19.33 -13.53 20.28
C LYS A 388 -19.01 -12.29 19.47
N TRP A 389 -19.96 -11.76 18.70
CA TRP A 389 -19.75 -10.52 17.95
C TRP A 389 -19.30 -9.33 18.81
N ALA A 390 -19.81 -9.23 20.04
CA ALA A 390 -19.48 -8.16 20.98
C ALA A 390 -18.19 -8.38 21.80
N HIS A 391 -17.78 -9.64 22.03
CA HIS A 391 -16.73 -9.96 23.02
C HIS A 391 -15.59 -10.84 22.52
N SER A 392 -15.73 -11.52 21.37
CA SER A 392 -14.65 -12.29 20.76
C SER A 392 -13.91 -11.47 19.71
N ASP A 393 -12.71 -11.94 19.35
CA ASP A 393 -12.01 -11.41 18.18
C ASP A 393 -12.91 -11.52 16.94
N SER A 394 -12.97 -10.42 16.18
CA SER A 394 -13.76 -10.36 14.96
C SER A 394 -13.13 -11.27 13.88
N PRO A 395 -13.94 -11.89 13.01
CA PRO A 395 -13.46 -12.59 11.82
C PRO A 395 -13.03 -11.57 10.74
N LYS A 396 -12.07 -10.69 11.07
CA LYS A 396 -11.64 -9.55 10.25
C LYS A 396 -11.19 -9.93 8.83
N HIS A 397 -10.56 -11.10 8.67
CA HIS A 397 -10.09 -11.58 7.37
C HIS A 397 -11.26 -11.97 6.46
N ASP A 398 -12.28 -12.62 7.02
CA ASP A 398 -13.52 -12.98 6.33
C ASP A 398 -14.37 -11.76 6.00
N LEU A 399 -14.45 -10.80 6.93
CA LEU A 399 -15.12 -9.52 6.72
C LEU A 399 -14.46 -8.69 5.61
N HIS A 400 -13.13 -8.69 5.54
CA HIS A 400 -12.39 -8.04 4.45
C HIS A 400 -12.62 -8.74 3.10
N LEU A 401 -12.65 -10.08 3.08
CA LEU A 401 -13.01 -10.84 1.87
C LEU A 401 -14.44 -10.54 1.43
N LEU A 402 -15.40 -10.51 2.36
CA LEU A 402 -16.80 -10.18 2.08
C LEU A 402 -16.96 -8.77 1.48
N SER A 403 -16.19 -7.79 1.93
CA SER A 403 -16.21 -6.45 1.30
C SER A 403 -15.53 -6.40 -0.08
N SER A 404 -14.69 -7.37 -0.40
CA SER A 404 -13.89 -7.39 -1.64
C SER A 404 -14.52 -8.21 -2.77
N VAL A 405 -15.50 -9.07 -2.47
CA VAL A 405 -16.19 -9.85 -3.50
C VAL A 405 -17.11 -8.95 -4.35
N PRO A 406 -17.26 -9.24 -5.66
CA PRO A 406 -18.21 -8.53 -6.51
C PRO A 406 -19.61 -8.58 -5.91
N ARG A 407 -20.29 -7.45 -5.78
CA ARG A 407 -21.56 -7.37 -5.05
C ARG A 407 -22.64 -8.23 -5.70
N LYS A 408 -22.54 -8.42 -7.01
CA LYS A 408 -23.38 -9.35 -7.79
C LYS A 408 -23.35 -10.79 -7.25
N SER A 409 -22.22 -11.22 -6.68
CA SER A 409 -22.10 -12.57 -6.09
C SER A 409 -22.87 -12.73 -4.77
N LEU A 410 -23.19 -11.64 -4.08
CA LEU A 410 -23.88 -11.68 -2.79
C LEU A 410 -25.40 -11.91 -2.93
N PHE A 411 -25.93 -11.87 -4.15
CA PHE A 411 -27.31 -12.21 -4.42
C PHE A 411 -27.47 -13.73 -4.53
N PRO A 412 -28.55 -14.30 -3.95
CA PRO A 412 -28.79 -15.74 -4.04
C PRO A 412 -28.94 -16.14 -5.51
N ALA A 413 -28.23 -17.20 -5.91
CA ALA A 413 -28.48 -17.82 -7.20
C ALA A 413 -29.95 -18.27 -7.24
N ARG A 414 -30.63 -18.04 -8.38
CA ARG A 414 -32.07 -18.34 -8.59
C ARG A 414 -32.47 -19.83 -8.37
N SER A 415 -31.52 -20.70 -8.00
CA SER A 415 -31.75 -22.12 -7.72
C SER A 415 -30.90 -22.58 -6.53
N GLY A 416 -31.54 -22.91 -5.40
CA GLY A 416 -30.90 -23.51 -4.21
C GLY A 416 -30.45 -22.48 -3.16
N ALA A 417 -31.35 -22.12 -2.26
CA ALA A 417 -31.19 -21.09 -1.23
C ALA A 417 -29.93 -21.29 -0.35
N THR A 418 -28.91 -20.49 -0.61
CA THR A 418 -27.85 -20.17 0.36
C THR A 418 -28.02 -18.70 0.72
N SER A 419 -28.43 -18.40 1.96
CA SER A 419 -28.74 -17.04 2.43
C SER A 419 -27.58 -16.07 2.23
N ASN A 420 -27.84 -14.82 1.84
CA ASN A 420 -26.79 -13.81 1.66
C ASN A 420 -26.00 -13.64 2.98
N PRO A 421 -24.68 -13.91 3.01
CA PRO A 421 -23.87 -13.80 4.24
C PRO A 421 -23.86 -12.38 4.83
N LEU A 422 -24.14 -11.36 4.01
CA LEU A 422 -24.32 -9.98 4.46
C LEU A 422 -25.43 -9.84 5.51
N LEU A 423 -26.49 -10.65 5.42
CA LEU A 423 -27.63 -10.60 6.34
C LEU A 423 -27.32 -11.18 7.72
N LEU A 424 -26.22 -11.92 7.86
CA LEU A 424 -25.75 -12.47 9.15
C LEU A 424 -25.00 -11.43 9.98
N LEU A 425 -24.62 -10.29 9.37
CA LEU A 425 -23.91 -9.22 10.07
C LEU A 425 -24.87 -8.48 11.02
N PRO A 426 -24.55 -8.39 12.34
CA PRO A 426 -25.44 -7.74 13.30
C PRO A 426 -25.32 -6.21 13.26
N SER A 427 -26.45 -5.50 13.43
CA SER A 427 -26.48 -4.05 13.62
C SER A 427 -26.31 -3.62 15.09
N SER A 428 -26.87 -4.38 16.04
CA SER A 428 -26.92 -3.99 17.46
C SER A 428 -25.71 -4.49 18.26
N SER A 429 -25.51 -5.81 18.37
CA SER A 429 -24.35 -6.42 19.03
C SER A 429 -23.19 -6.54 18.04
N THR A 430 -22.63 -5.41 17.64
CA THR A 430 -21.67 -5.32 16.52
C THR A 430 -20.29 -4.84 16.96
N ASN A 431 -19.33 -4.84 16.04
CA ASN A 431 -17.98 -4.32 16.23
C ASN A 431 -17.57 -3.36 15.10
N SER A 432 -16.43 -2.69 15.24
CA SER A 432 -15.93 -1.72 14.25
C SER A 432 -15.72 -2.34 12.87
N ASP A 433 -15.28 -3.59 12.81
CA ASP A 433 -14.97 -4.27 11.54
C ASP A 433 -16.25 -4.56 10.74
N VAL A 434 -17.31 -5.02 11.40
CA VAL A 434 -18.61 -5.24 10.76
C VAL A 434 -19.16 -3.94 10.17
N LEU A 435 -19.14 -2.84 10.94
CA LEU A 435 -19.63 -1.55 10.46
C LEU A 435 -18.80 -1.01 9.29
N ASN A 436 -17.48 -1.20 9.30
CA ASN A 436 -16.62 -0.81 8.18
C ASN A 436 -16.85 -1.69 6.93
N THR A 437 -17.10 -2.99 7.10
CA THR A 437 -17.49 -3.88 5.99
C THR A 437 -18.82 -3.47 5.39
N LEU A 438 -19.84 -3.19 6.20
CA LEU A 438 -21.13 -2.65 5.73
C LEU A 438 -20.94 -1.31 5.00
N ALA A 439 -20.14 -0.41 5.57
CA ALA A 439 -19.80 0.87 4.96
C ALA A 439 -19.19 0.70 3.56
N CYS A 440 -18.21 -0.19 3.41
CA CYS A 440 -17.56 -0.50 2.15
C CYS A 440 -18.55 -1.06 1.11
N ILE A 441 -19.40 -2.01 1.52
CA ILE A 441 -20.38 -2.63 0.63
C ILE A 441 -21.43 -1.61 0.19
N PHE A 442 -21.99 -0.81 1.11
CA PHE A 442 -23.05 0.15 0.80
C PHE A 442 -22.57 1.36 -0.01
N ARG A 443 -21.31 1.78 0.14
CA ARG A 443 -20.73 2.89 -0.63
C ARG A 443 -20.74 2.64 -2.15
N GLY A 444 -20.63 1.38 -2.56
CA GLY A 444 -20.47 1.01 -3.96
C GLY A 444 -19.03 1.19 -4.47
N PRO A 445 -18.80 1.09 -5.79
CA PRO A 445 -17.48 1.23 -6.39
C PRO A 445 -16.88 2.64 -6.21
N GLU A 446 -15.56 2.73 -6.14
CA GLU A 446 -14.86 4.02 -6.06
C GLU A 446 -14.96 4.78 -7.40
N ARG A 447 -15.32 6.07 -7.36
CA ARG A 447 -15.28 6.93 -8.55
C ARG A 447 -13.83 7.10 -8.99
N ARG A 448 -13.51 6.68 -10.21
CA ARG A 448 -12.20 6.94 -10.81
C ARG A 448 -11.99 8.43 -11.01
N ALA A 449 -10.77 8.89 -10.79
CA ALA A 449 -10.36 10.23 -11.17
C ALA A 449 -10.57 10.40 -12.68
N VAL A 450 -11.27 11.46 -13.08
CA VAL A 450 -11.52 11.76 -14.50
C VAL A 450 -10.18 12.08 -15.15
N THR A 451 -9.63 11.13 -15.91
CA THR A 451 -8.45 11.37 -16.76
C THR A 451 -8.89 12.08 -18.03
N PHE A 452 -8.29 13.24 -18.30
CA PHE A 452 -8.51 14.01 -19.53
C PHE A 452 -7.31 13.83 -20.49
N PRO A 453 -7.55 13.57 -21.79
CA PRO A 453 -8.86 13.36 -22.44
C PRO A 453 -9.50 12.00 -22.04
N PRO A 454 -10.85 11.89 -22.06
CA PRO A 454 -11.51 10.62 -21.78
C PRO A 454 -11.05 9.56 -22.78
N PRO A 455 -10.68 8.35 -22.33
CA PRO A 455 -10.23 7.29 -23.22
C PRO A 455 -11.39 6.84 -24.12
N GLN A 456 -11.39 7.26 -25.38
CA GLN A 456 -12.36 6.86 -26.40
C GLN A 456 -12.03 5.46 -26.91
N THR A 457 -12.29 4.44 -26.09
CA THR A 457 -12.02 3.04 -26.42
C THR A 457 -13.19 2.17 -25.97
N ALA A 458 -13.54 1.13 -26.73
CA ALA A 458 -14.62 0.19 -26.37
C ALA A 458 -14.42 -0.48 -24.99
N THR A 459 -13.18 -0.49 -24.48
CA THR A 459 -12.83 -0.94 -23.13
C THR A 459 -13.30 0.00 -22.03
N ALA A 460 -13.39 1.31 -22.31
CA ALA A 460 -13.92 2.30 -21.38
C ALA A 460 -15.44 2.13 -21.21
N ASP A 461 -16.16 1.86 -22.30
CA ASP A 461 -17.63 1.66 -22.27
C ASP A 461 -18.00 0.37 -21.51
N ALA A 462 -17.31 -0.74 -21.78
CA ALA A 462 -17.53 -1.99 -21.04
C ALA A 462 -17.21 -1.85 -19.54
N GLN A 463 -16.20 -1.06 -19.19
CA GLN A 463 -15.85 -0.80 -17.79
C GLN A 463 -16.89 0.10 -17.10
N GLN A 464 -17.38 1.14 -17.78
CA GLN A 464 -18.45 1.99 -17.25
C GLN A 464 -19.73 1.19 -16.98
N HIS A 465 -20.08 0.26 -17.88
CA HIS A 465 -21.22 -0.63 -17.66
C HIS A 465 -21.03 -1.52 -16.43
N ARG A 466 -19.83 -2.08 -16.22
CA ARG A 466 -19.51 -2.86 -15.01
C ARG A 466 -19.60 -2.03 -13.73
N ASP A 467 -19.03 -0.83 -13.73
CA ASP A 467 -19.09 0.07 -12.58
C ASP A 467 -20.55 0.47 -12.27
N ALA A 468 -21.39 0.63 -13.29
CA ALA A 468 -22.83 0.88 -13.13
C ALA A 468 -23.59 -0.33 -12.58
N GLU A 469 -23.30 -1.55 -13.05
CA GLU A 469 -23.87 -2.79 -12.49
C GLU A 469 -23.50 -2.97 -11.01
N GLU A 470 -22.23 -2.76 -10.65
CA GLU A 470 -21.76 -2.83 -9.26
C GLU A 470 -22.41 -1.75 -8.38
N ALA A 471 -22.59 -0.54 -8.92
CA ALA A 471 -23.31 0.55 -8.25
C ALA A 471 -24.79 0.21 -7.99
N ALA A 472 -25.47 -0.42 -8.96
CA ALA A 472 -26.85 -0.88 -8.80
C ALA A 472 -26.95 -2.04 -7.78
N ALA A 473 -26.00 -2.98 -7.82
CA ALA A 473 -25.90 -4.07 -6.85
C ALA A 473 -25.70 -3.55 -5.41
N ALA A 474 -24.86 -2.53 -5.21
CA ALA A 474 -24.65 -1.88 -3.92
C ALA A 474 -25.94 -1.27 -3.36
N ARG A 475 -26.70 -0.57 -4.20
CA ARG A 475 -28.01 -0.01 -3.86
C ARG A 475 -28.98 -1.10 -3.43
N ALA A 476 -29.11 -2.16 -4.23
CA ALA A 476 -30.02 -3.26 -3.91
C ALA A 476 -29.63 -3.97 -2.60
N LEU A 477 -28.34 -4.25 -2.38
CA LEU A 477 -27.86 -4.86 -1.13
C LEU A 477 -28.16 -4.01 0.10
N TYR A 478 -27.98 -2.69 0.01
CA TYR A 478 -28.33 -1.76 1.09
C TYR A 478 -29.80 -1.87 1.47
N TYR A 479 -30.71 -1.83 0.49
CA TYR A 479 -32.15 -1.92 0.77
C TYR A 479 -32.58 -3.30 1.26
N HIS A 480 -32.02 -4.39 0.71
CA HIS A 480 -32.27 -5.75 1.24
C HIS A 480 -31.82 -5.89 2.69
N TYR A 481 -30.65 -5.34 3.04
CA TYR A 481 -30.17 -5.34 4.41
C TYR A 481 -31.08 -4.54 5.34
N LEU A 482 -31.53 -3.36 4.89
CA LEU A 482 -32.42 -2.48 5.66
C LEU A 482 -33.81 -3.09 5.88
N ALA A 483 -34.35 -3.80 4.87
CA ALA A 483 -35.61 -4.51 4.97
C ALA A 483 -35.56 -5.64 6.02
N ASN A 484 -34.41 -6.32 6.15
CA ASN A 484 -34.20 -7.34 7.17
C ASN A 484 -33.86 -6.77 8.56
N ASN A 485 -33.23 -5.59 8.60
CA ASN A 485 -32.76 -4.93 9.83
C ASN A 485 -33.40 -3.54 9.99
N PRO A 486 -34.69 -3.43 10.37
CA PRO A 486 -35.39 -2.14 10.43
C PRO A 486 -34.82 -1.19 11.49
N ARG A 487 -34.14 -1.72 12.52
CA ARG A 487 -33.48 -0.94 13.58
C ARG A 487 -32.07 -0.46 13.22
N PHE A 488 -31.59 -0.74 12.00
CA PHE A 488 -30.22 -0.45 11.61
C PHE A 488 -29.78 0.98 11.91
N TRP A 489 -30.55 2.00 11.49
CA TRP A 489 -30.19 3.40 11.70
C TRP A 489 -30.31 3.86 13.17
N LEU A 490 -31.22 3.27 13.94
CA LEU A 490 -31.28 3.45 15.39
C LEU A 490 -30.01 2.90 16.06
N ASP A 491 -29.56 1.71 15.66
CA ASP A 491 -28.36 1.08 16.22
C ASP A 491 -27.10 1.88 15.83
N ILE A 492 -26.97 2.31 14.57
CA ILE A 492 -25.86 3.15 14.08
C ILE A 492 -25.75 4.45 14.88
N THR A 493 -26.87 5.15 15.10
CA THR A 493 -26.86 6.40 15.87
C THR A 493 -26.55 6.16 17.34
N THR A 494 -27.03 5.05 17.92
CA THR A 494 -26.69 4.65 19.30
C THR A 494 -25.20 4.36 19.46
N HIS A 495 -24.59 3.66 18.49
CA HIS A 495 -23.15 3.38 18.47
C HIS A 495 -22.33 4.66 18.30
N ALA A 496 -22.72 5.53 17.37
CA ALA A 496 -22.07 6.82 17.15
C ALA A 496 -22.13 7.74 18.39
N ASP A 497 -23.21 7.64 19.16
CA ASP A 497 -23.43 8.40 20.40
C ASP A 497 -22.70 7.79 21.63
N THR A 498 -22.15 6.58 21.51
CA THR A 498 -21.41 5.89 22.57
C THR A 498 -19.91 6.22 22.48
N VAL A 499 -19.56 7.47 22.82
CA VAL A 499 -18.19 8.02 22.70
C VAL A 499 -17.13 7.23 23.51
N ALA A 500 -17.55 6.48 24.54
CA ALA A 500 -16.66 5.60 25.31
C ALA A 500 -16.02 4.50 24.43
N LEU A 501 -16.74 4.02 23.42
CA LEU A 501 -16.26 3.04 22.45
C LEU A 501 -15.85 3.75 21.15
N LYS A 502 -14.71 4.45 21.21
CA LYS A 502 -14.22 5.33 20.14
C LYS A 502 -14.24 4.67 18.75
N ASP A 503 -13.66 3.49 18.61
CA ASP A 503 -13.49 2.86 17.28
C ASP A 503 -14.84 2.40 16.70
N LEU A 504 -15.77 1.98 17.55
CA LEU A 504 -17.15 1.64 17.16
C LEU A 504 -17.92 2.90 16.74
N ALA A 505 -17.81 3.99 17.51
CA ALA A 505 -18.45 5.26 17.19
C ALA A 505 -17.94 5.86 15.87
N LEU A 506 -16.62 5.81 15.63
CA LEU A 506 -16.01 6.24 14.37
C LEU A 506 -16.43 5.35 13.19
N ALA A 507 -16.51 4.03 13.38
CA ALA A 507 -16.99 3.12 12.34
C ALA A 507 -18.47 3.34 12.01
N ALA A 508 -19.31 3.64 13.00
CA ALA A 508 -20.72 3.99 12.79
C ALA A 508 -20.88 5.29 11.98
N LEU A 509 -20.10 6.33 12.30
CA LEU A 509 -20.05 7.58 11.54
C LEU A 509 -19.48 7.37 10.12
N ASN A 510 -18.49 6.49 9.96
CA ASN A 510 -17.99 6.09 8.65
C ASN A 510 -19.07 5.38 7.82
N CYS A 511 -19.87 4.50 8.43
CA CYS A 511 -20.99 3.85 7.77
C CYS A 511 -22.05 4.86 7.31
N LEU A 512 -22.45 5.81 8.17
CA LEU A 512 -23.34 6.91 7.81
C LEU A 512 -22.77 7.72 6.63
N THR A 513 -21.51 8.14 6.73
CA THR A 513 -20.83 8.94 5.69
C THR A 513 -20.71 8.19 4.38
N SER A 514 -20.42 6.88 4.43
CA SER A 514 -20.28 6.00 3.27
C SER A 514 -21.59 5.87 2.49
N VAL A 515 -22.74 5.82 3.18
CA VAL A 515 -24.05 5.86 2.54
C VAL A 515 -24.33 7.25 1.94
N ILE A 516 -23.99 8.34 2.64
CA ILE A 516 -24.17 9.71 2.10
C ILE A 516 -23.40 9.90 0.77
N ILE A 517 -22.16 9.41 0.69
CA ILE A 517 -21.32 9.52 -0.52
C ILE A 517 -21.49 8.38 -1.51
N ALA A 518 -22.46 7.48 -1.27
CA ALA A 518 -22.58 6.27 -2.07
C ALA A 518 -22.82 6.58 -3.55
N ASN A 519 -22.13 5.82 -4.40
CA ASN A 519 -22.15 5.98 -5.85
C ASN A 519 -23.18 5.02 -6.46
N TRP A 520 -24.44 5.16 -6.10
CA TRP A 520 -25.50 4.31 -6.64
C TRP A 520 -25.89 4.72 -8.06
N ALA A 521 -26.32 3.74 -8.84
CA ALA A 521 -26.90 3.95 -10.16
C ALA A 521 -28.41 3.66 -10.11
N SER A 522 -29.20 4.52 -10.75
CA SER A 522 -30.63 4.27 -11.01
C SER A 522 -30.77 3.51 -12.31
N THR A 523 -31.26 2.28 -12.20
CA THR A 523 -31.40 1.34 -13.30
C THR A 523 -32.54 1.75 -14.23
N THR A 524 -32.28 2.53 -15.28
CA THR A 524 -33.27 2.84 -16.32
C THR A 524 -33.17 1.96 -17.58
N GLU A 525 -32.11 1.16 -17.75
CA GLU A 525 -31.91 0.36 -18.99
C GLU A 525 -31.68 -1.15 -18.78
N THR A 526 -31.43 -1.63 -17.55
CA THR A 526 -31.12 -3.06 -17.25
C THR A 526 -32.11 -3.67 -16.25
N THR A 527 -33.40 -3.62 -16.57
CA THR A 527 -34.56 -3.93 -15.70
C THR A 527 -34.69 -5.36 -15.12
N ASP A 528 -33.73 -6.28 -15.24
CA ASP A 528 -33.97 -7.70 -14.91
C ASP A 528 -33.02 -8.36 -13.88
N VAL A 529 -32.01 -7.66 -13.35
CA VAL A 529 -30.92 -8.35 -12.61
C VAL A 529 -31.03 -8.28 -11.09
N PHE A 530 -31.47 -7.16 -10.50
CA PHE A 530 -31.51 -6.99 -9.04
C PHE A 530 -32.86 -6.43 -8.57
N ASP A 531 -33.69 -7.28 -7.97
CA ASP A 531 -35.00 -6.87 -7.43
C ASP A 531 -34.82 -6.03 -6.18
N LEU A 532 -35.49 -4.87 -6.10
CA LEU A 532 -35.53 -4.03 -4.89
C LEU A 532 -36.66 -4.51 -3.95
N PRO A 533 -36.51 -4.43 -2.62
CA PRO A 533 -37.59 -4.76 -1.70
C PRO A 533 -38.79 -3.83 -1.88
N CYS A 534 -40.00 -4.38 -2.00
CA CYS A 534 -41.23 -3.59 -2.07
C CYS A 534 -41.69 -3.05 -0.70
N SER A 535 -41.04 -3.45 0.40
CA SER A 535 -41.44 -3.10 1.76
C SER A 535 -41.00 -1.70 2.21
N ILE A 536 -40.05 -1.08 1.50
CA ILE A 536 -39.45 0.21 1.88
C ILE A 536 -39.27 1.11 0.65
N ALA A 537 -39.37 2.43 0.86
CA ALA A 537 -39.12 3.40 -0.20
C ALA A 537 -37.63 3.37 -0.59
N CYS A 538 -37.37 3.09 -1.87
CA CYS A 538 -36.01 2.92 -2.38
C CYS A 538 -35.56 4.17 -3.17
N ALA A 539 -34.98 5.15 -2.48
CA ALA A 539 -34.37 6.32 -3.11
C ALA A 539 -33.22 5.96 -4.08
N ASP A 540 -33.00 6.85 -5.05
CA ASP A 540 -32.07 6.68 -6.15
C ASP A 540 -30.61 6.96 -5.81
N SER A 541 -30.37 7.80 -4.80
CA SER A 541 -29.04 8.17 -4.34
C SER A 541 -28.91 8.04 -2.82
N GLY A 542 -27.68 7.82 -2.35
CA GLY A 542 -27.41 7.55 -0.94
C GLY A 542 -27.75 8.72 0.00
N HIS A 543 -27.43 9.96 -0.39
CA HIS A 543 -27.79 11.14 0.40
C HIS A 543 -29.31 11.36 0.49
N ILE A 544 -30.10 10.98 -0.52
CA ILE A 544 -31.57 11.02 -0.46
C ILE A 544 -32.12 9.86 0.37
N ALA A 545 -31.48 8.69 0.36
CA ALA A 545 -31.87 7.58 1.21
C ALA A 545 -31.73 7.90 2.70
N ILE A 546 -30.75 8.72 3.10
CA ILE A 546 -30.64 9.25 4.47
C ILE A 546 -31.80 10.19 4.83
N LEU A 547 -32.35 10.91 3.84
CA LEU A 547 -33.49 11.81 4.00
C LEU A 547 -34.85 11.12 3.86
N THR A 548 -34.88 9.80 3.66
CA THR A 548 -36.10 9.01 3.49
C THR A 548 -36.28 8.06 4.68
N PRO A 549 -37.51 7.76 5.13
CA PRO A 549 -37.74 6.73 6.14
C PRO A 549 -37.20 5.36 5.68
N PRO A 550 -36.58 4.56 6.58
CA PRO A 550 -36.47 4.74 8.03
C PRO A 550 -35.24 5.56 8.49
N ALA A 551 -34.32 5.94 7.60
CA ALA A 551 -33.09 6.62 8.00
C ALA A 551 -33.32 8.03 8.57
N LEU A 552 -34.27 8.76 7.96
CA LEU A 552 -34.63 10.13 8.32
C LEU A 552 -34.96 10.29 9.81
N GLU A 553 -35.64 9.30 10.39
CA GLU A 553 -36.15 9.32 11.77
C GLU A 553 -35.04 9.33 12.83
N TYR A 554 -33.86 8.80 12.49
CA TYR A 554 -32.76 8.63 13.45
C TYR A 554 -31.54 9.50 13.09
N THR A 555 -31.19 9.56 11.80
CA THR A 555 -29.92 10.14 11.35
C THR A 555 -29.90 11.66 11.42
N LEU A 556 -30.95 12.36 10.96
CA LEU A 556 -31.02 13.82 11.03
C LEU A 556 -31.10 14.34 12.49
N PRO A 557 -31.97 13.80 13.37
CA PRO A 557 -31.98 14.21 14.77
C PRO A 557 -30.62 14.01 15.45
N TYR A 558 -29.96 12.88 15.16
CA TYR A 558 -28.61 12.64 15.67
C TYR A 558 -27.62 13.68 15.13
N LEU A 559 -27.56 13.93 13.82
CA LEU A 559 -26.63 14.90 13.22
C LEU A 559 -26.82 16.32 13.74
N PHE A 560 -28.05 16.74 14.03
CA PHE A 560 -28.35 18.08 14.57
C PHE A 560 -28.19 18.21 16.08
N SER A 561 -28.17 17.10 16.81
CA SER A 561 -27.94 17.13 18.26
C SER A 561 -26.51 17.61 18.59
N PRO A 562 -26.30 18.33 19.70
CA PRO A 562 -24.95 18.67 20.14
C PRO A 562 -24.16 17.39 20.47
N PRO A 563 -22.84 17.35 20.21
CA PRO A 563 -22.01 16.20 20.57
C PRO A 563 -21.99 16.03 22.10
N LYS A 564 -22.01 14.77 22.58
CA LYS A 564 -21.88 14.48 24.00
C LYS A 564 -20.51 14.93 24.51
N THR A 565 -20.50 15.84 25.47
CA THR A 565 -19.30 16.26 26.19
C THR A 565 -19.31 15.66 27.59
N PHE A 566 -18.23 14.96 27.98
CA PHE A 566 -18.04 14.56 29.38
C PHE A 566 -17.45 15.73 30.17
N ALA A 567 -18.22 16.81 30.32
CA ALA A 567 -17.77 18.04 30.99
C ALA A 567 -17.54 17.87 32.51
N ASN A 568 -17.94 16.73 33.10
CA ASN A 568 -17.91 16.50 34.55
C ASN A 568 -16.95 15.38 35.03
N LEU A 569 -16.11 14.81 34.16
CA LEU A 569 -15.01 13.94 34.60
C LEU A 569 -13.68 14.71 34.57
N VAL A 570 -13.01 14.69 35.71
CA VAL A 570 -11.82 15.47 36.03
C VAL A 570 -10.71 15.24 35.00
N GLY A 571 -10.32 16.30 34.31
CA GLY A 571 -9.10 16.36 33.48
C GLY A 571 -9.35 16.30 31.97
N GLY A 572 -9.27 17.46 31.30
CA GLY A 572 -9.06 17.53 29.84
C GLY A 572 -10.09 18.35 29.07
N ARG A 573 -10.13 19.67 29.28
CA ARG A 573 -10.70 20.58 28.28
C ARG A 573 -9.79 20.62 27.06
N GLY A 574 -10.27 20.14 25.91
CA GLY A 574 -9.72 20.51 24.60
C GLY A 574 -8.47 19.76 24.14
N ASP A 575 -8.20 18.56 24.64
CA ASP A 575 -7.10 17.76 24.10
C ASP A 575 -7.49 17.21 22.71
N ALA A 576 -6.69 17.50 21.69
CA ALA A 576 -6.91 17.06 20.30
C ALA A 576 -6.89 15.53 20.18
N GLU A 577 -6.33 14.84 21.17
CA GLU A 577 -6.30 13.38 21.25
C GLU A 577 -7.56 12.76 21.86
N SER A 578 -8.43 13.55 22.48
CA SER A 578 -9.65 13.08 23.14
C SER A 578 -10.60 12.39 22.17
N SER A 579 -11.11 11.20 22.55
CA SER A 579 -12.12 10.45 21.79
C SER A 579 -13.35 11.30 21.47
N VAL A 580 -13.74 12.21 22.39
CA VAL A 580 -14.86 13.14 22.20
C VAL A 580 -14.62 14.06 21.01
N PHE A 581 -13.42 14.64 20.91
CA PHE A 581 -13.07 15.55 19.82
C PHE A 581 -13.04 14.82 18.47
N LYS A 582 -12.48 13.60 18.43
CA LYS A 582 -12.40 12.79 17.22
C LYS A 582 -13.79 12.39 16.70
N VAL A 583 -14.69 11.96 17.58
CA VAL A 583 -16.07 11.61 17.23
C VAL A 583 -16.86 12.86 16.81
N ALA A 584 -16.69 13.99 17.50
CA ALA A 584 -17.33 15.26 17.16
C ALA A 584 -16.90 15.78 15.77
N ASN A 585 -15.60 15.72 15.45
CA ASN A 585 -15.10 16.07 14.12
C ASN A 585 -15.64 15.12 13.04
N ALA A 586 -15.63 13.81 13.28
CA ALA A 586 -16.19 12.85 12.32
C ALA A 586 -17.69 13.09 12.06
N LYS A 587 -18.45 13.47 13.09
CA LYS A 587 -19.87 13.87 12.97
C LYS A 587 -20.02 15.14 12.14
N TYR A 588 -19.19 16.14 12.41
CA TYR A 588 -19.16 17.38 11.65
C TYR A 588 -18.80 17.15 10.17
N ASP A 589 -17.82 16.29 9.89
CA ASP A 589 -17.42 15.93 8.54
C ASP A 589 -18.53 15.19 7.79
N ALA A 590 -19.27 14.30 8.47
CA ALA A 590 -20.45 13.66 7.91
C ALA A 590 -21.53 14.69 7.52
N LEU A 591 -21.80 15.67 8.40
CA LEU A 591 -22.75 16.76 8.14
C LEU A 591 -22.31 17.64 6.96
N ARG A 592 -21.02 18.00 6.90
CA ARG A 592 -20.43 18.78 5.80
C ARG A 592 -20.52 18.03 4.47
N THR A 593 -20.31 16.71 4.51
CA THR A 593 -20.41 15.84 3.34
C THR A 593 -21.85 15.77 2.84
N LEU A 594 -22.82 15.66 3.75
CA LEU A 594 -24.24 15.71 3.43
C LEU A 594 -24.63 17.05 2.80
N TYR A 595 -24.18 18.17 3.37
CA TYR A 595 -24.40 19.51 2.82
C TYR A 595 -23.91 19.62 1.37
N SER A 596 -22.67 19.23 1.10
CA SER A 596 -22.09 19.32 -0.24
C SER A 596 -22.85 18.47 -1.27
N LYS A 597 -23.33 17.28 -0.88
CA LYS A 597 -24.15 16.44 -1.76
C LYS A 597 -25.54 17.02 -2.01
N LEU A 598 -26.18 17.57 -0.98
CA LEU A 598 -27.48 18.24 -1.13
C LEU A 598 -27.39 19.50 -2.00
N GLU A 599 -26.31 20.27 -1.86
CA GLU A 599 -26.07 21.47 -2.68
C GLU A 599 -26.05 21.12 -4.17
N THR A 600 -25.29 20.10 -4.55
CA THR A 600 -25.29 19.59 -5.93
C THR A 600 -26.67 19.08 -6.37
N GLN A 601 -27.44 18.45 -5.49
CA GLN A 601 -28.79 17.95 -5.81
C GLN A 601 -29.81 19.08 -6.01
N VAL A 602 -29.75 20.13 -5.19
CA VAL A 602 -30.61 21.32 -5.31
C VAL A 602 -30.31 22.07 -6.62
N GLU A 603 -29.04 22.18 -7.00
CA GLU A 603 -28.62 22.74 -8.29
C GLU A 603 -29.18 21.92 -9.47
N GLN A 604 -29.18 20.59 -9.37
CA GLN A 604 -29.67 19.70 -10.42
C GLN A 604 -31.21 19.65 -10.50
N THR A 605 -31.89 19.74 -9.36
CA THR A 605 -33.35 19.58 -9.25
C THR A 605 -33.96 20.62 -8.28
N PRO A 606 -34.11 21.88 -8.71
CA PRO A 606 -34.68 22.93 -7.87
C PRO A 606 -36.17 22.68 -7.61
N GLY A 607 -36.65 23.01 -6.40
CA GLY A 607 -38.07 23.01 -6.03
C GLY A 607 -38.62 21.72 -5.44
N GLN A 608 -37.78 20.75 -5.05
CA GLN A 608 -38.21 19.50 -4.39
C GLN A 608 -38.28 19.59 -2.86
N GLY A 609 -38.06 20.78 -2.26
CA GLY A 609 -38.17 21.00 -0.81
C GLY A 609 -36.91 20.65 -0.01
N TYR A 610 -35.78 20.42 -0.69
CA TYR A 610 -34.48 20.18 -0.05
C TYR A 610 -33.80 21.49 0.40
N GLU A 611 -34.26 22.64 -0.09
CA GLU A 611 -33.70 23.97 0.19
C GLU A 611 -33.77 24.32 1.68
N ASP A 612 -34.89 24.03 2.35
CA ASP A 612 -35.09 24.29 3.78
C ASP A 612 -34.19 23.40 4.65
N ILE A 613 -33.98 22.15 4.22
CA ILE A 613 -33.08 21.20 4.88
C ILE A 613 -31.64 21.67 4.73
N LEU A 614 -31.24 22.10 3.52
CA LEU A 614 -29.91 22.63 3.23
C LEU A 614 -29.62 23.88 4.08
N ALA A 615 -30.57 24.82 4.18
CA ALA A 615 -30.43 26.00 5.04
C ALA A 615 -30.26 25.65 6.52
N THR A 616 -30.94 24.60 6.98
CA THR A 616 -30.84 24.14 8.38
C THR A 616 -29.50 23.45 8.65
N ILE A 617 -29.02 22.61 7.73
CA ILE A 617 -27.67 22.01 7.81
C ILE A 617 -26.60 23.11 7.79
N GLY A 618 -26.73 24.11 6.91
CA GLY A 618 -25.78 25.23 6.81
C GLY A 618 -25.67 26.03 8.11
N ARG A 619 -26.80 26.31 8.78
CA ARG A 619 -26.80 26.93 10.12
C ARG A 619 -26.04 26.10 11.15
N LYS A 620 -26.25 24.78 11.16
CA LYS A 620 -25.57 23.87 12.08
C LYS A 620 -24.07 23.74 11.79
N LEU A 621 -23.66 23.77 10.53
CA LEU A 621 -22.24 23.80 10.16
C LEU A 621 -21.54 25.09 10.63
N ALA A 622 -22.24 26.22 10.65
CA ALA A 622 -21.69 27.48 11.14
C ALA A 622 -21.38 27.48 12.66
N GLU A 623 -22.00 26.59 13.44
CA GLU A 623 -21.75 26.44 14.88
C GLU A 623 -20.41 25.74 15.19
N GLY A 624 -19.85 25.00 14.21
CA GLY A 624 -18.61 24.25 14.35
C GLY A 624 -18.76 22.86 15.03
N PRO A 625 -17.67 22.07 15.11
CA PRO A 625 -17.73 20.67 15.55
C PRO A 625 -18.04 20.46 17.03
N LEU A 626 -17.78 21.46 17.88
CA LEU A 626 -18.13 21.48 19.30
C LEU A 626 -19.12 22.63 19.51
N SER A 627 -20.37 22.46 19.06
CA SER A 627 -21.44 23.45 19.23
C SER A 627 -21.44 24.01 20.66
N ARG A 628 -21.47 25.35 20.78
CA ARG A 628 -21.31 26.07 22.06
C ARG A 628 -22.57 26.09 22.95
N ASP A 629 -23.67 25.47 22.53
CA ASP A 629 -24.99 25.68 23.14
C ASP A 629 -25.28 24.83 24.41
N GLY A 630 -24.25 24.31 25.07
CA GLY A 630 -24.39 23.46 26.26
C GLY A 630 -24.16 24.12 27.63
N GLU A 631 -23.63 25.35 27.71
CA GLU A 631 -23.33 26.03 28.99
C GLU A 631 -23.98 27.42 29.07
N ILE A 632 -25.31 27.47 29.12
CA ILE A 632 -26.01 28.60 29.77
C ILE A 632 -26.69 28.04 31.03
N GLY A 633 -25.86 27.72 32.03
CA GLY A 633 -26.33 27.17 33.31
C GLY A 633 -25.33 27.44 34.42
N GLY A 634 -25.51 28.59 35.10
CA GLY A 634 -25.00 28.79 36.47
C GLY A 634 -23.54 29.22 36.61
N ARG A 635 -23.19 30.46 36.23
CA ARG A 635 -22.11 31.18 36.93
C ARG A 635 -22.61 31.50 38.35
N ILE A 636 -22.42 30.60 39.30
CA ILE A 636 -22.33 30.99 40.71
C ILE A 636 -20.90 31.48 40.90
N GLY A 637 -20.76 32.80 41.10
CA GLY A 637 -19.49 33.40 41.45
C GLY A 637 -19.00 32.86 42.78
N THR A 638 -17.95 32.04 42.76
CA THR A 638 -17.06 31.91 43.90
C THR A 638 -16.24 33.18 43.98
N LEU A 639 -16.73 34.14 44.76
CA LEU A 639 -15.91 35.19 45.35
C LEU A 639 -14.86 34.51 46.22
N GLU A 640 -13.61 34.91 46.01
CA GLU A 640 -12.45 34.56 46.81
C GLU A 640 -12.70 34.86 48.30
N LEU A 641 -12.27 33.93 49.16
CA LEU A 641 -11.77 34.21 50.50
C LEU A 641 -10.54 33.33 50.74
#